data_AF-A0A662GZK9-F1
#
_entry.id   AF-A0A662GZK9-F1
#
_cell.length_a   1.000
_cell.length_b   1.000
_cell.length_c   1.000
_cell.angle_alpha   90.00
_cell.angle_beta   90.00
_cell.angle_gamma   90.00
#
_symmetry.space_group_name_H-M   'P 1'
#
loop_
_entity.id
_entity.type
_entity.pdbx_description
1 polymer ?
#
loop_
_entity_poly.entity_id
_entity_poly.type
_entity_poly.pdbx_seq_one_letter_code
_entity_poly.pdbx_strand_id
1 'polypeptide(L)'
;VWEDTTGEGKEDFRDMGYPIEPDGDIDTSASLQHGGRKTNGTAITEPMKVLYDGPRRFIAVVSTTIYDHINTPEHEDDIPVAKITITIIFNKVKKYVILLKDVKSLLPAKLTDQRLIVQFSNRGEVDLYTEKENAQMYAHFFTKGKAGSDTVAEGFPTVYNEDWELVETTDVGDTGHIGPEPPATNATYDVAQVVNYIEGKVFFAAFWPSLSDWEMFGWDMWYRSLTEEDPHTTDHPDEPRVTPFYIGEWDFILDPVETATHWRGVTVYGVVDLHNAQDDKVDKEIKDYQLKEVFEPWDLARTLNPCKKKYKRWVEFFTGDGSTTEFPLKHEGVVAPRKWWAYCVFAERVLVDGVLKARPDDYDVIDKDGDGLLDTINFTSPPPDGATIKVLYSTYTTKQKVESFTDVNVTGDAELTLKHKPIVGVDFVMGRVGDSPWFKITGYTVDTSKGVVKITEYPPSEYETTEWDEVKIVYKIPDARYEWIVVGRDLKKNPETGEVIDLGARTPDVLAAGYVAAAMKNKNFELWYMGLDRNETAYDKVPYVMSKLVADGDKWENYIDELARPAFRDDWCTTIPISSANIITVGGPGANLATEYFNEFTDAFFIWPARTPAADLKGKIFVPTCWSKYAYKDTIEDGELRVGYAIIATYKDLNGTVGLVIWGLTGTDTYWAAKWFHDHILGIECPDIQNIKPGITAIVLEITYDGCKPVSIDIIEWVGTISETTWPASDQEPPHPDP
;
A
#
# COMPACT_ATOMS: atom_id res chain seq x y z
N VAL A 1 -19.14 -11.56 42.71
CA VAL A 1 -18.11 -10.55 43.05
C VAL A 1 -18.62 -9.12 42.78
N TRP A 2 -19.81 -8.98 42.20
CA TRP A 2 -20.45 -7.71 41.89
C TRP A 2 -21.88 -7.70 42.48
N GLU A 3 -22.34 -6.54 42.93
CA GLU A 3 -23.74 -6.30 43.28
C GLU A 3 -24.33 -5.52 42.11
N ASP A 4 -25.44 -5.96 41.53
CA ASP A 4 -26.22 -5.16 40.56
C ASP A 4 -26.77 -3.95 41.33
N THR A 5 -25.97 -2.88 41.35
CA THR A 5 -26.26 -1.67 42.10
C THR A 5 -27.29 -0.79 41.39
N THR A 6 -27.60 -1.11 40.14
CA THR A 6 -28.58 -0.41 39.30
C THR A 6 -29.97 -1.05 39.33
N GLY A 7 -30.05 -2.34 39.68
CA GLY A 7 -31.30 -3.09 39.83
C GLY A 7 -31.95 -3.47 38.49
N GLU A 8 -31.17 -3.50 37.41
CA GLU A 8 -31.65 -3.72 36.04
C GLU A 8 -31.59 -5.20 35.62
N GLY A 9 -31.03 -6.08 36.46
CA GLY A 9 -30.89 -7.51 36.18
C GLY A 9 -29.86 -7.83 35.09
N LYS A 10 -29.03 -6.84 34.74
CA LYS A 10 -27.91 -6.91 33.78
C LYS A 10 -26.72 -6.18 34.38
N GLU A 11 -25.52 -6.67 34.15
CA GLU A 11 -24.31 -5.93 34.56
C GLU A 11 -24.11 -4.70 33.67
N ASP A 12 -23.89 -3.55 34.29
CA ASP A 12 -23.67 -2.27 33.62
C ASP A 12 -22.33 -1.66 34.10
N PHE A 13 -21.62 -0.95 33.23
CA PHE A 13 -20.38 -0.22 33.56
C PHE A 13 -20.55 0.81 34.71
N ARG A 14 -21.78 1.23 35.05
CA ARG A 14 -22.15 2.04 36.23
C ARG A 14 -22.04 1.29 37.56
N ASP A 15 -22.11 -0.03 37.55
CA ASP A 15 -21.97 -0.84 38.76
C ASP A 15 -20.60 -0.60 39.42
N MET A 16 -20.43 -0.92 40.70
CA MET A 16 -19.12 -0.81 41.34
C MET A 16 -18.51 -2.19 41.53
N GLY A 17 -17.18 -2.27 41.55
CA GLY A 17 -16.56 -3.44 42.14
C GLY A 17 -15.10 -3.30 42.47
N TYR A 18 -14.51 -4.45 42.77
CA TYR A 18 -13.23 -4.52 43.47
C TYR A 18 -12.06 -4.27 42.50
N PRO A 19 -11.01 -3.53 42.94
CA PRO A 19 -9.80 -3.40 42.16
C PRO A 19 -9.05 -4.75 42.08
N ILE A 20 -8.20 -4.86 41.07
CA ILE A 20 -7.34 -6.03 40.85
C ILE A 20 -5.92 -5.68 41.30
N GLU A 21 -5.33 -6.54 42.11
CA GLU A 21 -3.96 -6.42 42.60
C GLU A 21 -2.94 -6.66 41.47
N PRO A 22 -1.67 -6.22 41.63
CA PRO A 22 -0.64 -6.42 40.61
C PRO A 22 -0.36 -7.88 40.22
N ASP A 23 -0.76 -8.83 41.06
CA ASP A 23 -0.66 -10.27 40.83
C ASP A 23 -1.88 -10.88 40.10
N GLY A 24 -2.93 -10.09 39.86
CA GLY A 24 -4.15 -10.52 39.15
C GLY A 24 -5.30 -10.92 40.06
N ASP A 25 -5.13 -10.96 41.38
CA ASP A 25 -6.19 -11.30 42.33
C ASP A 25 -7.16 -10.13 42.55
N ILE A 26 -8.41 -10.46 42.86
CA ILE A 26 -9.43 -9.47 43.20
C ILE A 26 -9.25 -9.03 44.66
N ASP A 27 -8.99 -7.74 44.89
CA ASP A 27 -8.90 -7.18 46.25
C ASP A 27 -10.30 -6.98 46.83
N THR A 28 -10.88 -8.07 47.35
CA THR A 28 -12.16 -8.04 48.07
C THR A 28 -12.12 -7.24 49.39
N SER A 29 -10.94 -6.75 49.80
CA SER A 29 -10.78 -5.90 50.99
C SER A 29 -10.85 -4.40 50.67
N ALA A 30 -10.66 -4.01 49.40
CA ALA A 30 -10.84 -2.64 48.94
C ALA A 30 -12.32 -2.24 48.89
N SER A 31 -12.57 -0.93 48.98
CA SER A 31 -13.89 -0.38 48.68
C SER A 31 -14.22 -0.58 47.21
N LEU A 32 -15.48 -0.88 46.89
CA LEU A 32 -15.96 -0.91 45.51
C LEU A 32 -15.63 0.44 44.82
N GLN A 33 -15.08 0.38 43.62
CA GLN A 33 -14.69 1.55 42.84
C GLN A 33 -15.52 1.67 41.57
N HIS A 34 -15.75 2.92 41.15
CA HIS A 34 -16.23 3.24 39.81
C HIS A 34 -15.03 3.39 38.87
N GLY A 35 -15.16 2.85 37.65
CA GLY A 35 -14.13 2.95 36.61
C GLY A 35 -13.24 1.71 36.53
N GLY A 36 -13.09 1.20 35.31
CA GLY A 36 -12.29 0.00 35.01
C GLY A 36 -12.75 -0.70 33.75
N ARG A 37 -11.94 -1.65 33.25
CA ARG A 37 -12.37 -2.64 32.25
C ARG A 37 -13.25 -3.64 32.97
N LYS A 38 -14.55 -3.61 32.72
CA LYS A 38 -15.48 -4.55 33.33
C LYS A 38 -15.67 -5.74 32.43
N THR A 39 -15.42 -6.91 32.98
CA THR A 39 -15.76 -8.20 32.39
C THR A 39 -16.36 -9.05 33.51
N ASN A 40 -17.03 -10.14 33.16
CA ASN A 40 -17.42 -11.17 34.12
C ASN A 40 -16.22 -11.73 34.89
N GLY A 41 -15.00 -11.61 34.35
CA GLY A 41 -13.73 -11.88 35.04
C GLY A 41 -12.74 -10.72 35.04
N THR A 42 -11.65 -10.86 34.27
CA THR A 42 -10.50 -9.94 34.29
C THR A 42 -10.09 -9.48 32.89
N ALA A 43 -9.52 -8.27 32.76
CA ALA A 43 -8.89 -7.79 31.53
C ALA A 43 -7.44 -7.33 31.77
N ILE A 44 -6.48 -8.17 31.37
CA ILE A 44 -5.04 -7.95 31.60
C ILE A 44 -4.41 -7.33 30.35
N THR A 45 -3.78 -6.15 30.49
CA THR A 45 -2.99 -5.54 29.41
C THR A 45 -1.51 -5.72 29.64
N GLU A 46 -0.84 -6.26 28.64
CA GLU A 46 0.62 -6.34 28.61
C GLU A 46 1.22 -4.93 28.43
N PRO A 47 2.42 -4.66 28.99
CA PRO A 47 3.14 -3.43 28.69
C PRO A 47 3.32 -3.20 27.17
N MET A 48 3.24 -1.95 26.73
CA MET A 48 3.48 -1.60 25.33
C MET A 48 4.87 -2.07 24.89
N LYS A 49 4.93 -2.81 23.79
CA LYS A 49 6.16 -3.33 23.19
C LYS A 49 6.49 -2.50 21.95
N VAL A 50 7.58 -1.71 22.01
CA VAL A 50 8.11 -1.05 20.81
C VAL A 50 8.82 -2.09 19.96
N LEU A 51 8.37 -2.28 18.72
CA LEU A 51 8.95 -3.23 17.77
C LEU A 51 9.99 -2.56 16.87
N TYR A 52 9.77 -1.30 16.51
CA TYR A 52 10.67 -0.56 15.63
C TYR A 52 10.54 0.95 15.87
N ASP A 53 11.66 1.65 15.92
CA ASP A 53 11.72 3.10 16.01
C ASP A 53 12.78 3.62 15.05
N GLY A 54 12.39 3.77 13.80
CA GLY A 54 13.23 4.26 12.73
C GLY A 54 12.96 5.72 12.36
N PRO A 55 13.78 6.28 11.47
CA PRO A 55 13.69 7.68 11.06
C PRO A 55 12.34 8.09 10.43
N ARG A 56 11.67 7.17 9.74
CA ARG A 56 10.42 7.43 9.02
C ARG A 56 9.22 6.66 9.57
N ARG A 57 9.47 5.60 10.34
CA ARG A 57 8.42 4.72 10.84
C ARG A 57 8.63 4.38 12.31
N PHE A 58 7.54 4.36 13.06
CA PHE A 58 7.50 3.79 14.41
C PHE A 58 6.45 2.68 14.45
N ILE A 59 6.78 1.56 15.09
CA ILE A 59 5.89 0.41 15.27
C ILE A 59 5.91 -0.03 16.73
N ALA A 60 4.73 -0.14 17.32
CA ALA A 60 4.54 -0.72 18.65
C ALA A 60 3.32 -1.64 18.69
N VAL A 61 3.27 -2.52 19.67
CA VAL A 61 2.13 -3.39 19.92
C VAL A 61 1.66 -3.22 21.36
N VAL A 62 0.34 -3.17 21.54
CA VAL A 62 -0.33 -3.32 22.83
C VAL A 62 -1.28 -4.51 22.74
N SER A 63 -1.32 -5.33 23.78
CA SER A 63 -2.17 -6.52 23.82
C SER A 63 -2.94 -6.57 25.13
N THR A 64 -4.22 -6.91 25.03
CA THR A 64 -5.10 -7.12 26.18
C THR A 64 -5.77 -8.48 26.06
N THR A 65 -5.66 -9.31 27.08
CA THR A 65 -6.38 -10.58 27.17
C THR A 65 -7.59 -10.41 28.08
N ILE A 66 -8.74 -10.83 27.58
CA ILE A 66 -10.03 -10.84 28.26
C ILE A 66 -10.27 -12.23 28.82
N TYR A 67 -10.59 -12.29 30.10
CA TYR A 67 -10.88 -13.50 30.85
C TYR A 67 -12.31 -13.48 31.39
N ASP A 68 -12.92 -14.66 31.42
CA ASP A 68 -14.14 -14.96 32.15
C ASP A 68 -13.78 -15.66 33.46
N HIS A 69 -14.49 -15.33 34.53
CA HIS A 69 -14.22 -15.81 35.87
C HIS A 69 -15.21 -16.89 36.27
N ILE A 70 -14.67 -18.00 36.77
CA ILE A 70 -15.46 -19.05 37.40
C ILE A 70 -15.64 -18.67 38.88
N ASN A 71 -16.79 -18.99 39.48
CA ASN A 71 -17.26 -18.54 40.82
C ASN A 71 -16.32 -18.85 42.04
N THR A 72 -15.07 -18.41 42.03
CA THR A 72 -14.02 -18.58 43.05
C THR A 72 -13.14 -17.33 43.05
N PRO A 73 -12.86 -16.67 44.19
CA PRO A 73 -12.12 -15.39 44.21
C PRO A 73 -10.73 -15.39 43.57
N GLU A 74 -10.11 -16.56 43.42
CA GLU A 74 -8.80 -16.77 42.82
C GLU A 74 -8.82 -16.70 41.28
N HIS A 75 -7.88 -15.98 40.66
CA HIS A 75 -7.79 -15.83 39.19
C HIS A 75 -7.17 -17.04 38.47
N GLU A 76 -6.70 -18.05 39.21
CA GLU A 76 -6.00 -19.23 38.64
C GLU A 76 -6.92 -20.09 37.76
N ASP A 77 -8.25 -20.01 37.96
CA ASP A 77 -9.27 -20.74 37.20
C ASP A 77 -9.96 -19.88 36.11
N ASP A 78 -9.50 -18.64 35.88
CA ASP A 78 -10.05 -17.75 34.86
C ASP A 78 -9.83 -18.32 33.45
N ILE A 79 -10.90 -18.34 32.65
CA ILE A 79 -10.87 -18.85 31.28
C ILE A 79 -10.54 -17.69 30.33
N PRO A 80 -9.46 -17.77 29.53
CA PRO A 80 -9.20 -16.77 28.51
C PRO A 80 -10.26 -16.86 27.40
N VAL A 81 -10.97 -15.76 27.15
CA VAL A 81 -12.05 -15.68 26.16
C VAL A 81 -11.55 -15.10 24.85
N ALA A 82 -10.84 -13.97 24.91
CA ALA A 82 -10.38 -13.27 23.72
C ALA A 82 -9.07 -12.51 23.97
N LYS A 83 -8.27 -12.32 22.91
CA LYS A 83 -7.09 -11.46 22.91
C LYS A 83 -7.26 -10.36 21.88
N ILE A 84 -7.16 -9.12 22.33
CA ILE A 84 -7.17 -7.92 21.51
C ILE A 84 -5.72 -7.46 21.37
N THR A 85 -5.19 -7.42 20.14
CA THR A 85 -3.84 -6.93 19.85
C THR A 85 -3.92 -5.76 18.90
N ILE A 86 -3.41 -4.61 19.33
CA ILE A 86 -3.36 -3.40 18.50
C ILE A 86 -1.91 -3.16 18.09
N THR A 87 -1.62 -3.32 16.80
CA THR A 87 -0.37 -2.86 16.19
C THR A 87 -0.51 -1.40 15.79
N ILE A 88 0.31 -0.54 16.39
CA ILE A 88 0.40 0.88 16.10
C ILE A 88 1.51 1.10 15.08
N ILE A 89 1.18 1.60 13.90
CA ILE A 89 2.15 1.97 12.85
C ILE A 89 2.05 3.47 12.62
N PHE A 90 3.04 4.23 13.08
CA PHE A 90 3.11 5.67 12.87
C PHE A 90 4.02 6.00 11.69
N ASN A 91 3.45 6.61 10.65
CA ASN A 91 4.20 7.18 9.55
C ASN A 91 4.69 8.58 9.95
N LYS A 92 5.97 8.71 10.28
CA LYS A 92 6.57 9.98 10.76
C LYS A 92 6.67 11.04 9.67
N VAL A 93 6.70 10.63 8.40
CA VAL A 93 6.78 11.55 7.26
C VAL A 93 5.41 12.15 6.96
N LYS A 94 4.39 11.30 6.89
CA LYS A 94 3.02 11.67 6.48
C LYS A 94 2.10 12.01 7.64
N LYS A 95 2.57 11.76 8.86
CA LYS A 95 1.93 12.13 10.13
C LYS A 95 0.53 11.54 10.34
N TYR A 96 0.32 10.31 9.87
CA TYR A 96 -0.85 9.51 10.21
C TYR A 96 -0.44 8.24 10.95
N VAL A 97 -1.37 7.69 11.72
CA VAL A 97 -1.21 6.46 12.51
C VAL A 97 -2.19 5.42 12.00
N ILE A 98 -1.71 4.23 11.65
CA ILE A 98 -2.56 3.06 11.39
C ILE A 98 -2.60 2.21 12.66
N LEU A 99 -3.80 1.83 13.08
CA LEU A 99 -4.05 0.84 14.11
C LEU A 99 -4.60 -0.43 13.46
N LEU A 100 -3.82 -1.51 13.47
CA LEU A 100 -4.31 -2.85 13.12
C LEU A 100 -4.79 -3.52 14.40
N LYS A 101 -6.08 -3.83 14.50
CA LYS A 101 -6.71 -4.34 15.73
C LYS A 101 -7.16 -5.77 15.47
N ASP A 102 -6.36 -6.71 15.92
CA ASP A 102 -6.63 -8.13 15.81
C ASP A 102 -7.42 -8.58 17.04
N VAL A 103 -8.60 -9.17 16.84
CA VAL A 103 -9.39 -9.81 17.90
C VAL A 103 -9.36 -11.31 17.65
N LYS A 104 -8.74 -12.05 18.58
CA LYS A 104 -8.60 -13.52 18.53
C LYS A 104 -9.44 -14.17 19.63
N SER A 105 -10.26 -15.15 19.28
CA SER A 105 -10.89 -16.04 20.26
C SER A 105 -9.85 -16.97 20.90
N LEU A 106 -9.87 -17.06 22.23
CA LEU A 106 -9.05 -18.00 23.00
C LEU A 106 -9.87 -19.17 23.55
N LEU A 107 -11.17 -19.22 23.24
CA LEU A 107 -12.05 -20.31 23.65
C LEU A 107 -11.63 -21.62 22.98
N PRO A 108 -11.31 -22.67 23.74
CA PRO A 108 -10.90 -23.94 23.16
C PRO A 108 -12.10 -24.67 22.56
N ALA A 109 -12.00 -25.02 21.27
CA ALA A 109 -13.02 -25.75 20.49
C ALA A 109 -13.50 -27.08 21.13
N LYS A 110 -12.72 -27.63 22.06
CA LYS A 110 -13.05 -28.88 22.77
C LYS A 110 -13.90 -28.68 24.03
N LEU A 111 -13.99 -27.46 24.55
CA LEU A 111 -14.74 -27.15 25.77
C LEU A 111 -16.10 -26.51 25.49
N THR A 112 -16.31 -25.95 24.30
CA THR A 112 -17.56 -25.28 23.92
C THR A 112 -17.77 -25.28 22.41
N ASP A 113 -19.04 -25.41 21.99
CA ASP A 113 -19.54 -25.16 20.64
C ASP A 113 -20.11 -23.73 20.49
N GLN A 114 -19.94 -22.89 21.52
CA GLN A 114 -20.46 -21.54 21.53
C GLN A 114 -19.57 -20.60 20.72
N ARG A 115 -20.24 -19.81 19.89
CA ARG A 115 -19.66 -18.69 19.15
C ARG A 115 -19.54 -17.46 20.04
N LEU A 116 -18.48 -16.68 19.84
CA LEU A 116 -18.32 -15.40 20.50
C LEU A 116 -18.90 -14.32 19.58
N ILE A 117 -20.00 -13.70 20.03
CA ILE A 117 -20.55 -12.50 19.39
C ILE A 117 -19.78 -11.31 19.95
N VAL A 118 -19.14 -10.53 19.08
CA VAL A 118 -18.27 -9.42 19.45
C VAL A 118 -18.82 -8.14 18.84
N GLN A 119 -19.05 -7.14 19.70
CA GLN A 119 -19.25 -5.76 19.29
C GLN A 119 -18.02 -4.97 19.74
N PHE A 120 -17.25 -4.47 18.78
CA PHE A 120 -15.95 -3.85 19.04
C PHE A 120 -15.91 -2.45 18.45
N SER A 121 -15.73 -1.43 19.30
CA SER A 121 -15.78 -0.04 18.85
C SER A 121 -14.54 0.79 19.17
N ASN A 122 -14.31 1.75 18.29
CA ASN A 122 -13.45 2.90 18.51
C ASN A 122 -14.29 4.11 18.87
N ARG A 123 -13.94 4.71 20.01
CA ARG A 123 -14.68 5.84 20.59
C ARG A 123 -13.71 6.93 20.95
N GLY A 124 -14.06 8.19 20.70
CA GLY A 124 -13.16 9.31 20.98
C GLY A 124 -13.84 10.66 21.01
N GLU A 125 -13.56 11.42 22.07
CA GLU A 125 -13.78 12.86 22.09
C GLU A 125 -12.72 13.53 21.22
N VAL A 126 -13.15 14.49 20.39
CA VAL A 126 -12.24 15.25 19.53
C VAL A 126 -12.11 16.68 20.05
N ASP A 127 -10.97 16.96 20.69
CA ASP A 127 -10.56 18.31 21.11
C ASP A 127 -9.62 18.94 20.07
N LEU A 128 -10.17 19.48 18.98
CA LEU A 128 -9.38 20.10 17.91
C LEU A 128 -9.19 21.61 18.13
N TYR A 129 -8.63 22.01 19.27
CA TYR A 129 -8.35 23.42 19.58
C TYR A 129 -7.21 23.59 20.59
N THR A 130 -6.59 24.77 20.59
CA THR A 130 -5.51 25.13 21.54
C THR A 130 -6.01 26.02 22.67
N GLU A 131 -7.04 26.82 22.41
CA GLU A 131 -7.70 27.67 23.38
C GLU A 131 -9.21 27.42 23.37
N LYS A 132 -9.83 27.41 24.56
CA LYS A 132 -11.26 27.09 24.70
C LYS A 132 -12.19 28.02 23.90
N GLU A 133 -11.76 29.26 23.66
CA GLU A 133 -12.51 30.24 22.86
C GLU A 133 -12.63 29.84 21.38
N ASN A 134 -11.72 28.98 20.90
CA ASN A 134 -11.67 28.48 19.53
C ASN A 134 -12.37 27.13 19.35
N ALA A 135 -13.05 26.60 20.37
CA ALA A 135 -13.71 25.30 20.32
C ALA A 135 -15.02 25.36 19.50
N GLN A 136 -14.88 25.58 18.19
CA GLN A 136 -15.95 25.59 17.21
C GLN A 136 -15.64 24.55 16.15
N MET A 137 -16.19 23.36 16.35
CA MET A 137 -15.97 22.19 15.50
C MET A 137 -17.23 21.83 14.72
N TYR A 138 -17.02 21.43 13.47
CA TYR A 138 -18.02 20.92 12.53
C TYR A 138 -17.63 19.49 12.21
N ALA A 139 -18.54 18.54 12.39
CA ALA A 139 -18.22 17.13 12.44
C ALA A 139 -19.19 16.31 11.60
N HIS A 140 -18.64 15.60 10.61
CA HIS A 140 -19.41 14.75 9.71
C HIS A 140 -18.82 13.34 9.64
N PHE A 141 -19.70 12.33 9.65
CA PHE A 141 -19.34 10.92 9.52
C PHE A 141 -19.76 10.41 8.14
N PHE A 142 -18.78 10.22 7.25
CA PHE A 142 -18.98 9.67 5.92
C PHE A 142 -19.01 8.14 6.00
N THR A 143 -20.21 7.56 6.02
CA THR A 143 -20.41 6.12 6.22
C THR A 143 -21.00 5.44 5.00
N LYS A 144 -20.68 4.17 4.78
CA LYS A 144 -21.31 3.32 3.77
C LYS A 144 -22.78 3.05 4.09
N GLY A 145 -23.07 3.00 5.38
CA GLY A 145 -24.38 2.74 5.93
C GLY A 145 -25.42 3.81 5.65
N LYS A 146 -26.66 3.51 6.03
CA LYS A 146 -27.78 4.47 6.03
C LYS A 146 -28.70 4.10 7.16
N ALA A 147 -28.97 5.04 8.05
CA ALA A 147 -29.74 4.81 9.26
C ALA A 147 -30.37 6.12 9.73
N GLY A 148 -31.65 6.11 10.09
CA GLY A 148 -32.32 7.28 10.66
C GLY A 148 -32.16 8.57 9.82
N SER A 149 -31.38 9.52 10.35
CA SER A 149 -31.06 10.80 9.68
C SER A 149 -29.99 10.69 8.60
N ASP A 150 -29.17 9.64 8.62
CA ASP A 150 -28.24 9.31 7.55
C ASP A 150 -28.97 8.63 6.38
N THR A 151 -29.09 9.35 5.27
CA THR A 151 -29.86 8.91 4.11
C THR A 151 -29.00 8.63 2.88
N VAL A 152 -27.68 8.88 2.97
CA VAL A 152 -26.76 8.85 1.85
C VAL A 152 -25.59 7.95 2.19
N ALA A 153 -25.30 6.98 1.31
CA ALA A 153 -24.13 6.15 1.48
C ALA A 153 -22.92 6.92 0.94
N GLU A 154 -22.01 7.29 1.82
CA GLU A 154 -20.85 8.15 1.58
C GLU A 154 -19.50 7.44 1.77
N GLY A 155 -19.51 6.16 2.13
CA GLY A 155 -18.32 5.31 2.25
C GLY A 155 -17.43 5.33 1.00
N PHE A 156 -16.12 5.27 1.20
CA PHE A 156 -15.11 5.43 0.17
C PHE A 156 -14.59 4.09 -0.34
N PRO A 157 -14.33 3.91 -1.65
CA PRO A 157 -13.90 2.64 -2.20
C PRO A 157 -12.48 2.23 -1.76
N THR A 158 -12.28 0.93 -1.56
CA THR A 158 -10.99 0.30 -1.23
C THR A 158 -10.70 -0.91 -2.10
N VAL A 159 -9.44 -1.32 -2.20
CA VAL A 159 -9.04 -2.60 -2.81
C VAL A 159 -9.09 -3.79 -1.84
N TYR A 160 -9.33 -3.51 -0.56
CA TYR A 160 -9.42 -4.49 0.52
C TYR A 160 -10.87 -4.97 0.68
N ASN A 161 -11.24 -6.01 -0.07
CA ASN A 161 -12.51 -6.74 -0.04
C ASN A 161 -12.43 -8.02 0.83
N GLU A 162 -13.42 -8.90 0.76
CA GLU A 162 -13.49 -10.17 1.54
C GLU A 162 -12.22 -11.03 1.47
N ASP A 163 -11.51 -11.06 0.35
CA ASP A 163 -10.27 -11.86 0.22
C ASP A 163 -9.08 -11.37 1.09
N TRP A 164 -9.26 -10.28 1.85
CA TRP A 164 -8.28 -9.69 2.77
C TRP A 164 -8.69 -9.81 4.24
N GLU A 165 -9.88 -10.34 4.53
CA GLU A 165 -10.45 -10.50 5.87
C GLU A 165 -11.14 -11.86 5.96
N LEU A 166 -10.84 -12.65 7.01
CA LEU A 166 -11.44 -13.98 7.12
C LEU A 166 -12.92 -13.90 7.52
N VAL A 167 -13.23 -12.95 8.41
CA VAL A 167 -14.53 -12.82 9.05
C VAL A 167 -15.11 -11.47 8.67
N GLU A 168 -16.20 -11.50 7.91
CA GLU A 168 -16.99 -10.29 7.65
C GLU A 168 -17.75 -9.87 8.92
N THR A 169 -18.18 -8.61 8.97
CA THR A 169 -19.16 -8.17 9.96
C THR A 169 -20.48 -8.93 9.78
N THR A 170 -21.33 -8.98 10.81
CA THR A 170 -22.62 -9.67 10.75
C THR A 170 -23.58 -9.06 9.74
N ASP A 171 -24.56 -9.84 9.31
CA ASP A 171 -25.71 -9.35 8.54
C ASP A 171 -26.52 -8.29 9.33
N VAL A 172 -27.25 -7.47 8.59
CA VAL A 172 -28.18 -6.46 9.17
C VAL A 172 -29.20 -7.13 10.10
N GLY A 173 -29.33 -6.61 11.32
CA GLY A 173 -30.34 -7.02 12.29
C GLY A 173 -29.95 -8.24 13.15
N ASP A 174 -28.78 -8.84 12.94
CA ASP A 174 -28.22 -9.84 13.87
C ASP A 174 -27.69 -9.16 15.14
N THR A 175 -26.85 -8.14 14.97
CA THR A 175 -26.39 -7.25 16.05
C THR A 175 -26.14 -5.81 15.63
N GLY A 176 -25.90 -5.55 14.33
CA GLY A 176 -25.59 -4.21 13.82
C GLY A 176 -26.50 -3.75 12.68
N HIS A 177 -26.40 -2.45 12.34
CA HIS A 177 -27.25 -1.80 11.34
C HIS A 177 -26.82 -2.10 9.90
N ILE A 178 -25.53 -2.34 9.63
CA ILE A 178 -24.98 -2.58 8.29
C ILE A 178 -24.03 -3.79 8.29
N GLY A 179 -24.08 -4.55 7.20
CA GLY A 179 -23.20 -5.68 6.94
C GLY A 179 -23.84 -6.69 5.98
N PRO A 180 -23.10 -7.71 5.55
CA PRO A 180 -21.72 -8.02 5.93
C PRO A 180 -20.69 -7.15 5.18
N GLU A 181 -19.60 -6.79 5.84
CA GLU A 181 -18.47 -6.03 5.29
C GLU A 181 -17.12 -6.68 5.69
N PRO A 182 -16.10 -6.70 4.82
CA PRO A 182 -16.08 -6.11 3.49
C PRO A 182 -16.57 -7.10 2.41
N PRO A 183 -17.48 -6.70 1.49
CA PRO A 183 -18.03 -7.61 0.48
C PRO A 183 -17.03 -7.96 -0.61
N ALA A 184 -17.26 -9.06 -1.34
CA ALA A 184 -16.52 -9.51 -2.53
C ALA A 184 -16.12 -8.40 -3.53
N THR A 185 -17.03 -7.45 -3.77
CA THR A 185 -16.79 -6.36 -4.73
C THR A 185 -17.33 -5.04 -4.21
N ASN A 186 -16.70 -3.94 -4.62
CA ASN A 186 -17.07 -2.58 -4.20
C ASN A 186 -17.00 -2.36 -2.68
N ALA A 187 -16.09 -3.05 -2.00
CA ALA A 187 -15.80 -2.82 -0.59
C ALA A 187 -15.42 -1.35 -0.32
N THR A 188 -15.80 -0.86 0.86
CA THR A 188 -15.59 0.53 1.26
C THR A 188 -14.91 0.65 2.63
N TYR A 189 -14.51 1.87 2.96
CA TYR A 189 -14.12 2.32 4.30
C TYR A 189 -14.86 3.62 4.65
N ASP A 190 -15.07 3.84 5.94
CA ASP A 190 -15.81 5.01 6.46
C ASP A 190 -14.85 6.05 7.03
N VAL A 191 -15.26 7.31 7.13
CA VAL A 191 -14.42 8.41 7.65
C VAL A 191 -15.22 9.33 8.56
N ALA A 192 -14.81 9.47 9.81
CA ALA A 192 -15.22 10.57 10.66
C ALA A 192 -14.26 11.74 10.44
N GLN A 193 -14.79 12.93 10.12
CA GLN A 193 -14.02 14.17 9.97
C GLN A 193 -14.50 15.21 10.98
N VAL A 194 -13.56 15.94 11.59
CA VAL A 194 -13.88 17.12 12.41
C VAL A 194 -13.05 18.30 11.94
N VAL A 195 -13.70 19.41 11.60
CA VAL A 195 -13.10 20.64 11.09
C VAL A 195 -13.17 21.73 12.15
N ASN A 196 -12.03 22.36 12.43
CA ASN A 196 -11.98 23.61 13.17
C ASN A 196 -11.49 24.74 12.24
N TYR A 197 -12.41 25.62 11.83
CA TYR A 197 -12.12 26.74 10.94
C TYR A 197 -11.28 27.84 11.59
N ILE A 198 -11.33 27.99 12.92
CA ILE A 198 -10.59 29.01 13.65
C ILE A 198 -9.13 28.61 13.78
N GLU A 199 -8.88 27.35 14.15
CA GLU A 199 -7.54 26.78 14.28
C GLU A 199 -6.93 26.43 12.92
N GLY A 200 -7.76 26.34 11.87
CA GLY A 200 -7.34 25.94 10.53
C GLY A 200 -6.84 24.49 10.52
N LYS A 201 -7.55 23.59 11.20
CA LYS A 201 -7.18 22.17 11.34
C LYS A 201 -8.34 21.25 10.99
N VAL A 202 -7.99 20.05 10.55
CA VAL A 202 -8.94 18.96 10.28
C VAL A 202 -8.42 17.68 10.91
N PHE A 203 -9.22 17.07 11.77
CA PHE A 203 -9.01 15.71 12.28
C PHE A 203 -9.75 14.72 11.39
N PHE A 204 -9.19 13.51 11.26
CA PHE A 204 -9.92 12.38 10.71
C PHE A 204 -9.62 11.06 11.41
N ALA A 205 -10.62 10.18 11.37
CA ALA A 205 -10.51 8.76 11.67
C ALA A 205 -11.17 7.96 10.54
N ALA A 206 -10.43 7.08 9.88
CA ALA A 206 -10.94 6.23 8.81
C ALA A 206 -11.01 4.77 9.24
N PHE A 207 -12.08 4.05 8.90
CA PHE A 207 -12.43 2.73 9.44
C PHE A 207 -12.57 1.70 8.33
N TRP A 208 -11.81 0.61 8.41
CA TRP A 208 -11.94 -0.56 7.52
C TRP A 208 -11.99 -1.87 8.34
N PRO A 209 -12.84 -2.85 8.01
CA PRO A 209 -13.95 -2.77 7.05
C PRO A 209 -14.93 -1.63 7.36
N SER A 210 -15.87 -1.34 6.46
CA SER A 210 -16.92 -0.35 6.78
C SER A 210 -17.65 -0.77 8.05
N LEU A 211 -18.09 0.21 8.83
CA LEU A 211 -18.62 0.00 10.17
C LEU A 211 -20.00 -0.65 10.11
N SER A 212 -20.30 -1.49 11.11
CA SER A 212 -21.64 -2.01 11.31
C SER A 212 -22.57 -0.93 11.85
N ASP A 213 -22.05 -0.13 12.78
CA ASP A 213 -22.78 0.93 13.48
C ASP A 213 -21.85 2.14 13.71
N TRP A 214 -22.44 3.33 13.74
CA TRP A 214 -21.70 4.59 13.86
C TRP A 214 -22.52 5.64 14.59
N GLU A 215 -21.86 6.62 15.18
CA GLU A 215 -22.51 7.78 15.78
C GLU A 215 -21.48 8.92 15.93
N MET A 216 -21.75 10.12 15.37
CA MET A 216 -20.84 11.27 15.48
C MET A 216 -20.97 12.03 16.80
N PHE A 217 -22.13 11.94 17.46
CA PHE A 217 -22.46 12.67 18.69
C PHE A 217 -22.85 11.71 19.82
N GLY A 218 -22.03 10.69 20.02
CA GLY A 218 -22.30 9.52 20.86
C GLY A 218 -22.19 9.74 22.36
N TRP A 219 -22.25 10.98 22.87
CA TRP A 219 -22.17 11.25 24.31
C TRP A 219 -23.25 10.57 25.13
N ASP A 220 -24.42 10.30 24.58
CA ASP A 220 -25.47 9.56 25.30
C ASP A 220 -25.27 8.04 25.25
N MET A 221 -24.31 7.57 24.44
CA MET A 221 -24.06 6.16 24.14
C MET A 221 -22.61 5.74 24.42
N TRP A 222 -21.76 6.64 24.91
CA TRP A 222 -20.31 6.44 25.08
C TRP A 222 -19.94 5.15 25.84
N TYR A 223 -20.86 4.67 26.66
CA TYR A 223 -20.69 3.60 27.62
C TYR A 223 -21.21 2.21 27.22
N ARG A 224 -21.97 2.10 26.12
CA ARG A 224 -22.60 0.85 25.67
C ARG A 224 -22.44 0.64 24.19
N SER A 225 -22.52 -0.60 23.71
CA SER A 225 -22.65 -0.89 22.28
C SER A 225 -23.84 -0.15 21.66
N LEU A 226 -23.70 0.14 20.37
CA LEU A 226 -24.80 0.61 19.54
C LEU A 226 -25.73 -0.58 19.24
N THR A 227 -26.94 -0.22 18.83
CA THR A 227 -28.01 -1.14 18.44
C THR A 227 -28.68 -0.56 17.20
N GLU A 228 -29.35 -1.39 16.41
CA GLU A 228 -30.08 -0.93 15.21
C GLU A 228 -31.06 0.23 15.48
N GLU A 229 -31.63 0.31 16.69
CA GLU A 229 -32.59 1.36 17.08
C GLU A 229 -31.92 2.72 17.42
N ASP A 230 -30.59 2.75 17.54
CA ASP A 230 -29.85 3.97 17.86
C ASP A 230 -29.86 4.99 16.71
N PRO A 231 -29.63 6.29 17.00
CA PRO A 231 -29.84 7.35 16.02
C PRO A 231 -28.96 7.25 14.77
N HIS A 232 -27.75 6.72 14.91
CA HIS A 232 -26.75 6.63 13.85
C HIS A 232 -26.46 7.97 13.16
N THR A 233 -26.31 9.04 13.96
CA THR A 233 -26.17 10.36 13.36
C THR A 233 -24.79 10.54 12.74
N THR A 234 -24.77 11.12 11.54
CA THR A 234 -23.55 11.49 10.83
C THR A 234 -23.20 12.96 11.03
N ASP A 235 -24.18 13.79 11.39
CA ASP A 235 -24.09 15.24 11.50
C ASP A 235 -25.10 15.72 12.57
N HIS A 236 -24.90 16.92 13.12
CA HIS A 236 -25.76 17.54 14.11
C HIS A 236 -26.34 18.88 13.63
N PRO A 237 -27.65 19.14 13.77
CA PRO A 237 -28.26 20.39 13.30
C PRO A 237 -27.76 21.66 14.03
N ASP A 238 -27.37 21.52 15.29
CA ASP A 238 -26.78 22.59 16.12
C ASP A 238 -25.24 22.62 16.07
N GLU A 239 -24.68 22.95 14.90
CA GLU A 239 -23.25 23.24 14.74
C GLU A 239 -22.93 24.75 14.70
N PRO A 240 -21.72 25.19 15.13
CA PRO A 240 -20.59 24.37 15.60
C PRO A 240 -20.77 23.84 17.03
N ARG A 241 -20.04 22.76 17.36
CA ARG A 241 -20.00 22.15 18.72
C ARG A 241 -18.60 22.16 19.32
N VAL A 242 -18.56 22.08 20.66
CA VAL A 242 -17.34 22.18 21.47
C VAL A 242 -16.68 20.82 21.72
N THR A 243 -17.41 19.71 21.56
CA THR A 243 -16.95 18.36 21.92
C THR A 243 -17.67 17.26 21.11
N PRO A 244 -17.41 17.09 19.81
CA PRO A 244 -17.85 15.89 19.08
C PRO A 244 -17.30 14.62 19.75
N PHE A 245 -18.10 13.56 19.79
CA PHE A 245 -17.70 12.27 20.36
C PHE A 245 -18.14 11.17 19.40
N TYR A 246 -17.20 10.69 18.59
CA TYR A 246 -17.53 9.68 17.59
C TYR A 246 -17.49 8.28 18.21
N ILE A 247 -18.34 7.40 17.70
CA ILE A 247 -18.35 5.95 17.91
C ILE A 247 -18.35 5.32 16.53
N GLY A 248 -17.37 4.48 16.23
CA GLY A 248 -17.44 3.54 15.10
C GLY A 248 -17.33 2.13 15.64
N GLU A 249 -18.30 1.28 15.34
CA GLU A 249 -18.43 -0.08 15.86
C GLU A 249 -18.47 -1.13 14.74
N TRP A 250 -17.82 -2.27 15.01
CA TRP A 250 -17.88 -3.46 14.19
C TRP A 250 -18.50 -4.60 14.99
N ASP A 251 -19.42 -5.27 14.33
CA ASP A 251 -20.13 -6.42 14.88
C ASP A 251 -19.77 -7.67 14.09
N PHE A 252 -19.25 -8.69 14.75
CA PHE A 252 -18.79 -9.92 14.09
C PHE A 252 -18.87 -11.12 15.03
N ILE A 253 -18.77 -12.31 14.44
CA ILE A 253 -18.88 -13.58 15.16
C ILE A 253 -17.57 -14.35 15.00
N LEU A 254 -16.97 -14.73 16.12
CA LEU A 254 -15.82 -15.65 16.13
C LEU A 254 -16.29 -17.06 16.48
N ASP A 255 -15.99 -18.01 15.60
CA ASP A 255 -16.34 -19.43 15.75
C ASP A 255 -15.09 -20.28 16.06
N PRO A 256 -14.98 -20.86 17.27
CA PRO A 256 -13.84 -21.69 17.65
C PRO A 256 -13.78 -23.05 16.93
N VAL A 257 -14.86 -23.46 16.25
CA VAL A 257 -14.97 -24.78 15.59
C VAL A 257 -14.67 -24.69 14.08
N GLU A 258 -15.13 -23.63 13.41
CA GLU A 258 -15.08 -23.51 11.94
C GLU A 258 -13.86 -22.72 11.41
N THR A 259 -12.83 -22.46 12.23
CA THR A 259 -11.59 -21.71 11.92
C THR A 259 -11.72 -20.17 11.82
N ALA A 260 -12.94 -19.63 11.96
CA ALA A 260 -13.21 -18.19 12.09
C ALA A 260 -12.85 -17.63 13.48
N THR A 261 -11.62 -17.82 13.94
CA THR A 261 -11.19 -17.46 15.31
C THR A 261 -10.59 -16.07 15.42
N HIS A 262 -10.42 -15.36 14.31
CA HIS A 262 -9.72 -14.08 14.25
C HIS A 262 -10.47 -13.09 13.35
N TRP A 263 -10.43 -11.83 13.74
CA TRP A 263 -10.99 -10.71 12.98
C TRP A 263 -10.07 -9.49 13.09
N ARG A 264 -10.00 -8.64 12.05
CA ARG A 264 -9.22 -7.40 12.07
C ARG A 264 -10.05 -6.17 11.73
N GLY A 265 -9.93 -5.19 12.60
CA GLY A 265 -10.38 -3.83 12.37
C GLY A 265 -9.19 -2.90 12.18
N VAL A 266 -9.28 -1.99 11.22
CA VAL A 266 -8.25 -1.01 10.91
C VAL A 266 -8.80 0.38 11.15
N THR A 267 -8.05 1.21 11.88
CA THR A 267 -8.31 2.65 11.90
C THR A 267 -7.08 3.45 11.53
N VAL A 268 -7.27 4.44 10.66
CA VAL A 268 -6.25 5.43 10.32
C VAL A 268 -6.62 6.77 10.95
N TYR A 269 -5.74 7.30 11.80
CA TYR A 269 -5.89 8.60 12.45
C TYR A 269 -4.91 9.61 11.87
N GLY A 270 -5.34 10.88 11.77
CA GLY A 270 -4.45 11.98 11.45
C GLY A 270 -5.05 13.35 11.72
N VAL A 271 -4.18 14.36 11.71
CA VAL A 271 -4.56 15.78 11.74
C VAL A 271 -3.80 16.50 10.64
N VAL A 272 -4.53 17.25 9.81
CA VAL A 272 -3.99 18.04 8.70
C VAL A 272 -4.33 19.52 8.85
N ASP A 273 -3.63 20.35 8.09
CA ASP A 273 -4.01 21.75 7.94
C ASP A 273 -5.31 21.82 7.13
N LEU A 274 -6.22 22.71 7.52
CA LEU A 274 -7.44 22.95 6.78
C LEU A 274 -7.09 23.54 5.42
N HIS A 275 -7.36 22.79 4.35
CA HIS A 275 -7.14 23.25 2.99
C HIS A 275 -8.45 23.51 2.27
N ASN A 276 -9.33 22.52 2.21
CA ASN A 276 -10.60 22.63 1.50
C ASN A 276 -11.72 21.73 2.06
N ALA A 277 -11.54 21.22 3.28
CA ALA A 277 -12.60 20.54 4.02
C ALA A 277 -13.81 21.47 4.19
N GLN A 278 -14.97 20.89 3.99
CA GLN A 278 -16.23 21.42 4.47
C GLN A 278 -16.82 20.38 5.42
N ASP A 279 -17.87 20.74 6.11
CA ASP A 279 -18.60 19.82 6.97
C ASP A 279 -19.00 18.54 6.20
N ASP A 280 -19.76 18.71 5.12
CA ASP A 280 -20.19 17.65 4.18
C ASP A 280 -19.13 17.24 3.13
N LYS A 281 -17.86 17.60 3.32
CA LYS A 281 -16.81 17.33 2.33
C LYS A 281 -15.45 17.10 2.95
N VAL A 282 -14.96 15.86 2.79
CA VAL A 282 -13.62 15.49 3.24
C VAL A 282 -12.52 16.34 2.59
N ASP A 283 -11.53 16.76 3.39
CA ASP A 283 -10.33 17.45 2.88
C ASP A 283 -9.65 16.63 1.78
N LYS A 284 -9.19 17.29 0.72
CA LYS A 284 -8.54 16.60 -0.41
C LYS A 284 -7.21 15.96 0.00
N GLU A 285 -6.48 16.51 0.97
CA GLU A 285 -5.25 15.88 1.48
C GLU A 285 -5.57 14.55 2.18
N ILE A 286 -6.68 14.49 2.91
CA ILE A 286 -7.12 13.26 3.58
C ILE A 286 -7.57 12.24 2.53
N LYS A 287 -8.55 12.60 1.69
CA LYS A 287 -9.23 11.70 0.75
C LYS A 287 -8.39 11.34 -0.47
N ASP A 288 -7.86 12.33 -1.18
CA ASP A 288 -7.19 12.10 -2.46
C ASP A 288 -5.72 11.71 -2.26
N TYR A 289 -5.20 11.71 -1.02
CA TYR A 289 -3.79 11.49 -0.74
C TYR A 289 -3.49 10.49 0.39
N GLN A 290 -3.70 10.85 1.65
CA GLN A 290 -3.30 10.01 2.79
C GLN A 290 -4.08 8.68 2.81
N LEU A 291 -5.41 8.74 2.82
CA LEU A 291 -6.25 7.54 2.85
C LEU A 291 -6.19 6.76 1.54
N LYS A 292 -5.98 7.44 0.41
CA LYS A 292 -5.80 6.78 -0.89
C LYS A 292 -4.54 5.93 -0.93
N GLU A 293 -3.46 6.38 -0.29
CA GLU A 293 -2.26 5.56 -0.17
C GLU A 293 -2.47 4.33 0.71
N VAL A 294 -3.25 4.45 1.79
CA VAL A 294 -3.51 3.32 2.68
C VAL A 294 -4.48 2.33 2.01
N PHE A 295 -5.63 2.79 1.50
CA PHE A 295 -6.72 1.93 1.03
C PHE A 295 -6.74 1.68 -0.50
N GLU A 296 -5.91 2.38 -1.27
CA GLU A 296 -5.74 2.16 -2.72
C GLU A 296 -4.26 2.36 -3.16
N PRO A 297 -3.30 1.66 -2.52
CA PRO A 297 -1.87 1.91 -2.67
C PRO A 297 -1.37 1.79 -4.12
N TRP A 298 -0.18 2.33 -4.36
CA TRP A 298 0.61 1.89 -5.51
C TRP A 298 1.08 0.45 -5.26
N ASP A 299 0.49 -0.50 -5.99
CA ASP A 299 0.68 -1.94 -5.78
C ASP A 299 1.52 -2.61 -6.88
N LEU A 300 1.89 -3.87 -6.66
CA LEU A 300 2.65 -4.67 -7.62
C LEU A 300 1.83 -4.95 -8.90
N ALA A 301 0.50 -5.04 -8.78
CA ALA A 301 -0.38 -5.20 -9.94
C ALA A 301 -0.23 -4.04 -10.93
N ARG A 302 -0.07 -2.81 -10.44
CA ARG A 302 0.22 -1.61 -11.23
C ARG A 302 1.66 -1.56 -11.71
N THR A 303 2.61 -1.90 -10.83
CA THR A 303 4.06 -1.78 -11.04
C THR A 303 4.59 -2.72 -12.12
N LEU A 304 4.09 -3.94 -12.17
CA LEU A 304 4.58 -5.02 -13.02
C LEU A 304 3.85 -5.09 -14.37
N ASN A 305 2.82 -4.27 -14.56
CA ASN A 305 1.97 -4.29 -15.74
C ASN A 305 2.18 -3.03 -16.60
N PRO A 306 2.70 -3.15 -17.84
CA PRO A 306 2.98 -1.99 -18.71
C PRO A 306 1.70 -1.24 -19.13
N CYS A 307 0.53 -1.86 -18.98
CA CYS A 307 -0.76 -1.23 -19.21
C CYS A 307 -1.39 -0.63 -17.96
N LYS A 308 -0.79 -0.75 -16.79
CA LYS A 308 -1.19 -0.01 -15.59
C LYS A 308 -0.16 1.07 -15.23
N LYS A 309 1.11 0.85 -15.55
CA LYS A 309 2.19 1.84 -15.50
C LYS A 309 2.54 2.31 -16.91
N LYS A 310 1.84 3.33 -17.44
CA LYS A 310 1.86 3.68 -18.87
C LYS A 310 2.81 4.81 -19.28
N TYR A 311 3.45 5.48 -18.33
CA TYR A 311 4.03 6.80 -18.56
C TYR A 311 5.56 6.80 -18.53
N LYS A 312 6.15 7.72 -19.29
CA LYS A 312 7.57 8.09 -19.20
C LYS A 312 7.71 9.33 -18.31
N ARG A 313 8.87 9.52 -17.68
CA ARG A 313 9.18 10.72 -16.86
C ARG A 313 10.27 11.54 -17.51
N TRP A 314 10.09 12.86 -17.45
CA TRP A 314 11.00 13.86 -18.03
C TRP A 314 11.24 15.00 -17.05
N VAL A 315 12.38 15.66 -17.22
CA VAL A 315 12.71 16.93 -16.56
C VAL A 315 13.25 17.89 -17.60
N GLU A 316 12.76 19.12 -17.57
CA GLU A 316 13.25 20.22 -18.41
C GLU A 316 13.44 21.49 -17.59
N PHE A 317 14.38 22.31 -18.04
CA PHE A 317 14.74 23.57 -17.40
C PHE A 317 14.65 24.71 -18.40
N PHE A 318 14.08 25.82 -17.95
CA PHE A 318 13.99 27.07 -18.70
C PHE A 318 14.45 28.24 -17.83
N THR A 319 14.72 29.38 -18.45
CA THR A 319 15.00 30.64 -17.77
C THR A 319 13.90 31.64 -18.12
N GLY A 320 13.27 32.24 -17.11
CA GLY A 320 12.30 33.31 -17.30
C GLY A 320 12.98 34.58 -17.84
N ASP A 321 12.26 35.31 -18.69
CA ASP A 321 12.71 36.59 -19.28
C ASP A 321 11.84 37.79 -18.83
N GLY A 322 10.90 37.56 -17.91
CA GLY A 322 9.95 38.56 -17.43
C GLY A 322 8.80 38.90 -18.40
N SER A 323 8.69 38.24 -19.55
CA SER A 323 7.71 38.55 -20.59
C SER A 323 7.02 37.33 -21.24
N THR A 324 7.72 36.21 -21.36
CA THR A 324 7.24 34.97 -21.96
C THR A 324 6.39 34.17 -20.98
N THR A 325 5.21 33.75 -21.41
CA THR A 325 4.31 32.89 -20.62
C THR A 325 4.27 31.46 -21.12
N GLU A 326 4.64 31.21 -22.38
CA GLU A 326 4.56 29.90 -23.02
C GLU A 326 5.95 29.27 -23.17
N PHE A 327 6.12 28.08 -22.60
CA PHE A 327 7.36 27.31 -22.64
C PHE A 327 7.08 25.93 -23.26
N PRO A 328 7.35 25.74 -24.56
CA PRO A 328 7.18 24.46 -25.23
C PRO A 328 8.12 23.40 -24.65
N LEU A 329 7.57 22.21 -24.40
CA LEU A 329 8.31 21.06 -23.91
C LEU A 329 8.84 20.25 -25.09
N LYS A 330 9.95 19.54 -24.89
CA LYS A 330 10.58 18.73 -25.94
C LYS A 330 9.76 17.49 -26.31
N HIS A 331 8.91 17.01 -25.40
CA HIS A 331 8.12 15.80 -25.58
C HIS A 331 6.62 16.09 -25.48
N GLU A 332 5.91 15.88 -26.59
CA GLU A 332 4.46 15.98 -26.71
C GLU A 332 3.73 14.85 -25.95
N GLY A 333 2.41 15.02 -25.79
CA GLY A 333 1.54 14.06 -25.12
C GLY A 333 1.65 14.13 -23.59
N VAL A 334 1.82 15.34 -23.07
CA VAL A 334 1.96 15.62 -21.64
C VAL A 334 0.71 15.18 -20.88
N VAL A 335 0.92 14.46 -19.78
CA VAL A 335 -0.14 13.92 -18.92
C VAL A 335 -0.56 14.98 -17.92
N ALA A 336 -1.71 15.61 -18.18
CA ALA A 336 -2.25 16.75 -17.44
C ALA A 336 -3.61 16.44 -16.75
N PRO A 337 -3.66 15.53 -15.76
CA PRO A 337 -4.92 15.17 -15.14
C PRO A 337 -5.49 16.33 -14.31
N ARG A 338 -6.82 16.49 -14.34
CA ARG A 338 -7.54 17.56 -13.62
C ARG A 338 -7.18 17.62 -12.13
N LYS A 339 -7.14 16.47 -11.44
CA LYS A 339 -6.67 16.37 -10.05
C LYS A 339 -5.16 16.16 -10.00
N TRP A 340 -4.39 17.19 -10.32
CA TRP A 340 -2.93 17.09 -10.44
C TRP A 340 -2.23 16.79 -9.10
N TRP A 341 -2.87 17.13 -7.98
CA TRP A 341 -2.40 16.91 -6.62
C TRP A 341 -2.65 15.49 -6.07
N ALA A 342 -3.56 14.72 -6.68
CA ALA A 342 -4.00 13.45 -6.11
C ALA A 342 -2.87 12.40 -6.07
N TYR A 343 -2.94 11.48 -5.10
CA TYR A 343 -2.02 10.36 -5.02
C TYR A 343 -2.12 9.45 -6.25
N CYS A 344 -1.01 8.80 -6.57
CA CYS A 344 -0.86 7.93 -7.73
C CYS A 344 -1.07 8.55 -9.12
N VAL A 345 -1.27 9.87 -9.25
CA VAL A 345 -1.31 10.50 -10.58
C VAL A 345 0.10 10.80 -11.10
N PHE A 346 0.24 10.88 -12.42
CA PHE A 346 1.50 11.20 -13.10
C PHE A 346 1.51 12.62 -13.65
N ALA A 347 0.79 13.51 -12.98
CA ALA A 347 0.73 14.91 -13.36
C ALA A 347 2.12 15.56 -13.40
N GLU A 348 2.19 16.63 -14.15
CA GLU A 348 3.33 17.53 -14.16
C GLU A 348 3.47 18.29 -12.83
N ARG A 349 4.67 18.81 -12.58
CA ARG A 349 5.04 19.70 -11.48
C ARG A 349 5.93 20.79 -12.05
N VAL A 350 5.52 22.03 -11.88
CA VAL A 350 6.29 23.21 -12.31
C VAL A 350 6.82 23.91 -11.08
N LEU A 351 8.12 24.15 -11.03
CA LEU A 351 8.78 24.93 -9.99
C LEU A 351 9.42 26.16 -10.60
N VAL A 352 9.29 27.31 -9.95
CA VAL A 352 10.00 28.55 -10.29
C VAL A 352 10.87 28.92 -9.09
N ASP A 353 12.18 28.97 -9.29
CA ASP A 353 13.20 29.16 -8.25
C ASP A 353 13.03 28.20 -7.06
N GLY A 354 12.69 26.95 -7.37
CA GLY A 354 12.45 25.90 -6.37
C GLY A 354 11.08 25.96 -5.68
N VAL A 355 10.23 26.93 -6.02
CA VAL A 355 8.87 27.05 -5.46
C VAL A 355 7.86 26.38 -6.38
N LEU A 356 7.14 25.39 -5.85
CA LEU A 356 6.07 24.68 -6.57
C LEU A 356 4.94 25.65 -6.96
N LYS A 357 4.47 25.54 -8.20
CA LYS A 357 3.34 26.29 -8.76
C LYS A 357 2.10 25.42 -8.86
N ALA A 358 0.93 26.02 -8.71
CA ALA A 358 -0.36 25.35 -8.69
C ALA A 358 -1.09 25.50 -10.04
N ARG A 359 -1.61 24.39 -10.57
CA ARG A 359 -2.53 24.39 -11.72
C ARG A 359 -4.00 24.46 -11.25
N PRO A 360 -4.87 25.28 -11.87
CA PRO A 360 -4.64 26.18 -13.00
C PRO A 360 -4.22 27.62 -12.63
N ASP A 361 -4.05 27.90 -11.33
CA ASP A 361 -3.93 29.27 -10.83
C ASP A 361 -2.65 29.99 -11.31
N ASP A 362 -1.51 29.29 -11.30
CA ASP A 362 -0.21 29.81 -11.73
C ASP A 362 0.11 29.47 -13.20
N TYR A 363 -0.38 28.34 -13.71
CA TYR A 363 -0.13 27.87 -15.07
C TYR A 363 -1.17 26.82 -15.51
N ASP A 364 -1.23 26.56 -16.82
CA ASP A 364 -1.90 25.41 -17.40
C ASP A 364 -0.98 24.67 -18.41
N VAL A 365 -1.39 23.48 -18.85
CA VAL A 365 -0.72 22.72 -19.91
C VAL A 365 -1.62 22.73 -21.14
N ILE A 366 -1.11 23.27 -22.25
CA ILE A 366 -1.87 23.46 -23.48
C ILE A 366 -1.28 22.65 -24.63
N ASP A 367 -2.13 22.37 -25.62
CA ASP A 367 -1.75 21.92 -26.96
C ASP A 367 -1.60 23.20 -27.80
N LYS A 368 -0.36 23.58 -28.08
CA LYS A 368 -0.06 24.85 -28.74
C LYS A 368 -0.23 24.79 -30.26
N ASP A 369 0.05 23.66 -30.89
CA ASP A 369 0.01 23.52 -32.35
C ASP A 369 -1.31 22.95 -32.88
N GLY A 370 -2.16 22.45 -31.99
CA GLY A 370 -3.51 21.96 -32.28
C GLY A 370 -3.54 20.54 -32.83
N ASP A 371 -2.49 19.75 -32.61
CA ASP A 371 -2.40 18.36 -33.08
C ASP A 371 -3.16 17.35 -32.18
N GLY A 372 -3.70 17.82 -31.05
CA GLY A 372 -4.42 17.04 -30.06
C GLY A 372 -3.55 16.52 -28.92
N LEU A 373 -2.27 16.89 -28.86
CA LEU A 373 -1.32 16.48 -27.84
C LEU A 373 -0.84 17.70 -27.03
N LEU A 374 -0.96 17.61 -25.71
CA LEU A 374 -0.44 18.65 -24.83
C LEU A 374 1.09 18.69 -24.89
N ASP A 375 1.65 19.89 -25.05
CA ASP A 375 3.07 20.06 -25.36
C ASP A 375 3.70 21.31 -24.72
N THR A 376 2.90 22.20 -24.11
CA THR A 376 3.38 23.52 -23.68
C THR A 376 2.91 23.87 -22.28
N ILE A 377 3.83 24.35 -21.43
CA ILE A 377 3.46 25.01 -20.17
C ILE A 377 3.10 26.47 -20.46
N ASN A 378 1.91 26.90 -20.05
CA ASN A 378 1.43 28.26 -20.22
C ASN A 378 1.16 28.91 -18.86
N PHE A 379 2.03 29.83 -18.43
CA PHE A 379 1.88 30.55 -17.17
C PHE A 379 0.79 31.63 -17.27
N THR A 380 0.05 31.83 -16.17
CA THR A 380 -0.93 32.92 -16.07
C THR A 380 -0.27 34.30 -15.94
N SER A 381 0.99 34.34 -15.49
CA SER A 381 1.85 35.52 -15.47
C SER A 381 3.29 35.14 -15.79
N PRO A 382 4.03 35.95 -16.58
CA PRO A 382 5.36 35.58 -17.02
C PRO A 382 6.30 35.40 -15.82
N PRO A 383 7.07 34.30 -15.75
CA PRO A 383 8.09 34.13 -14.73
C PRO A 383 9.12 35.28 -14.76
N PRO A 384 9.63 35.72 -13.59
CA PRO A 384 10.58 36.83 -13.52
C PRO A 384 11.84 36.63 -14.37
N ASP A 385 12.45 37.73 -14.81
CA ASP A 385 13.73 37.70 -15.53
C ASP A 385 14.82 37.03 -14.67
N GLY A 386 15.48 36.03 -15.25
CA GLY A 386 16.50 35.21 -14.58
C GLY A 386 15.97 34.08 -13.69
N ALA A 387 14.66 33.93 -13.53
CA ALA A 387 14.08 32.85 -12.72
C ALA A 387 14.37 31.48 -13.35
N THR A 388 14.72 30.49 -12.53
CA THR A 388 14.90 29.10 -12.97
C THR A 388 13.58 28.38 -12.95
N ILE A 389 13.09 27.96 -14.12
CA ILE A 389 11.87 27.18 -14.26
C ILE A 389 12.28 25.72 -14.41
N LYS A 390 11.75 24.85 -13.56
CA LYS A 390 11.93 23.40 -13.63
C LYS A 390 10.58 22.73 -13.84
N VAL A 391 10.47 21.95 -14.91
CA VAL A 391 9.25 21.20 -15.26
C VAL A 391 9.54 19.72 -15.15
N LEU A 392 8.90 19.05 -14.20
CA LEU A 392 8.85 17.59 -14.11
C LEU A 392 7.54 17.14 -14.71
N TYR A 393 7.54 16.26 -15.71
CA TYR A 393 6.31 15.88 -16.39
C TYR A 393 6.33 14.44 -16.89
N SER A 394 5.14 13.93 -17.21
CA SER A 394 4.97 12.64 -17.86
C SER A 394 4.43 12.78 -19.26
N THR A 395 4.80 11.84 -20.11
CA THR A 395 4.13 11.65 -21.40
C THR A 395 3.53 10.25 -21.50
N TYR A 396 2.44 10.15 -22.27
CA TYR A 396 1.83 8.88 -22.65
C TYR A 396 2.09 8.63 -24.13
N THR A 397 2.81 7.56 -24.45
CA THR A 397 3.07 7.14 -25.84
C THR A 397 2.74 5.66 -26.01
N THR A 398 2.54 5.23 -27.25
CA THR A 398 2.27 3.83 -27.60
C THR A 398 3.28 3.31 -28.60
N LYS A 399 3.60 2.01 -28.54
CA LYS A 399 4.43 1.29 -29.51
C LYS A 399 3.56 0.27 -30.26
N GLN A 400 3.79 0.15 -31.55
CA GLN A 400 3.14 -0.86 -32.40
C GLN A 400 3.95 -2.17 -32.35
N LYS A 401 3.25 -3.30 -32.32
CA LYS A 401 3.79 -4.66 -32.34
C LYS A 401 3.10 -5.47 -33.44
N VAL A 402 3.79 -6.51 -33.89
CA VAL A 402 3.29 -7.47 -34.89
C VAL A 402 3.55 -8.86 -34.36
N GLU A 403 2.54 -9.73 -34.46
CA GLU A 403 2.63 -11.13 -34.06
C GLU A 403 1.98 -12.01 -35.14
N SER A 404 2.64 -13.12 -35.45
CA SER A 404 2.19 -14.12 -36.43
C SER A 404 1.75 -15.39 -35.72
N PHE A 405 0.65 -15.97 -36.17
CA PHE A 405 0.12 -17.27 -35.77
C PHE A 405 0.00 -18.14 -37.02
N THR A 406 0.20 -19.45 -36.88
CA THR A 406 0.04 -20.42 -37.97
C THR A 406 -1.11 -21.36 -37.68
N ASP A 407 -1.66 -21.97 -38.74
CA ASP A 407 -2.66 -23.05 -38.65
C ASP A 407 -3.90 -22.66 -37.80
N VAL A 408 -4.48 -21.48 -38.09
CA VAL A 408 -5.57 -20.88 -37.31
C VAL A 408 -6.93 -21.35 -37.81
N ASN A 409 -7.52 -22.32 -37.12
CA ASN A 409 -8.81 -22.91 -37.47
C ASN A 409 -10.00 -22.14 -36.84
N VAL A 410 -10.92 -21.64 -37.67
CA VAL A 410 -12.04 -20.78 -37.21
C VAL A 410 -13.38 -21.52 -37.00
N THR A 411 -13.41 -22.85 -37.08
CA THR A 411 -14.67 -23.64 -37.02
C THR A 411 -15.42 -23.55 -35.67
N GLY A 412 -14.78 -23.01 -34.62
CA GLY A 412 -15.36 -22.73 -33.31
C GLY A 412 -14.99 -21.36 -32.75
N ASP A 413 -14.70 -20.39 -33.62
CA ASP A 413 -14.00 -19.14 -33.34
C ASP A 413 -12.56 -19.35 -32.84
N ALA A 414 -11.57 -18.83 -33.56
CA ALA A 414 -10.17 -19.00 -33.17
C ALA A 414 -9.76 -17.94 -32.14
N GLU A 415 -9.42 -18.34 -30.91
CA GLU A 415 -8.89 -17.44 -29.89
C GLU A 415 -7.37 -17.40 -29.93
N LEU A 416 -6.82 -16.25 -30.33
CA LEU A 416 -5.39 -16.01 -30.39
C LEU A 416 -4.96 -15.12 -29.22
N THR A 417 -4.10 -15.63 -28.35
CA THR A 417 -3.55 -14.85 -27.22
C THR A 417 -2.25 -14.19 -27.65
N LEU A 418 -2.21 -12.86 -27.63
CA LEU A 418 -1.02 -12.08 -27.92
C LEU A 418 0.01 -12.23 -26.80
N LYS A 419 1.29 -12.26 -27.16
CA LYS A 419 2.40 -12.32 -26.20
C LYS A 419 2.40 -11.15 -25.23
N HIS A 420 1.99 -9.96 -25.70
CA HIS A 420 1.94 -8.76 -24.87
C HIS A 420 0.51 -8.51 -24.44
N LYS A 421 0.30 -8.53 -23.12
CA LYS A 421 -0.99 -8.29 -22.49
C LYS A 421 -0.81 -7.48 -21.20
N PRO A 422 -1.73 -6.56 -20.87
CA PRO A 422 -2.83 -6.07 -21.72
C PRO A 422 -2.30 -5.35 -22.98
N ILE A 423 -3.19 -5.02 -23.91
CA ILE A 423 -2.90 -4.18 -25.09
C ILE A 423 -3.74 -2.90 -25.06
N VAL A 424 -3.34 -1.88 -25.85
CA VAL A 424 -4.17 -0.69 -26.07
C VAL A 424 -5.30 -1.00 -27.07
N GLY A 425 -4.98 -1.76 -28.11
CA GLY A 425 -5.92 -2.12 -29.16
C GLY A 425 -5.23 -2.78 -30.34
N VAL A 426 -6.05 -3.34 -31.24
CA VAL A 426 -5.59 -3.94 -32.50
C VAL A 426 -5.82 -2.94 -33.63
N ASP A 427 -4.76 -2.64 -34.37
CA ASP A 427 -4.85 -1.75 -35.54
C ASP A 427 -5.45 -2.48 -36.74
N PHE A 428 -5.00 -3.71 -37.01
CA PHE A 428 -5.58 -4.58 -38.04
C PHE A 428 -5.14 -6.05 -37.89
N VAL A 429 -5.95 -6.94 -38.47
CA VAL A 429 -5.69 -8.37 -38.58
C VAL A 429 -5.64 -8.74 -40.06
N MET A 430 -4.64 -9.53 -40.45
CA MET A 430 -4.49 -10.06 -41.80
C MET A 430 -4.39 -11.58 -41.77
N GLY A 431 -4.99 -12.27 -42.72
CA GLY A 431 -4.88 -13.72 -42.90
C GLY A 431 -4.32 -14.09 -44.27
N ARG A 432 -3.73 -15.28 -44.38
CA ARG A 432 -3.20 -15.86 -45.62
C ARG A 432 -3.49 -17.36 -45.67
N VAL A 433 -3.79 -17.86 -46.88
CA VAL A 433 -3.88 -19.30 -47.19
C VAL A 433 -2.86 -19.68 -48.27
N GLY A 434 -1.94 -20.59 -47.98
CA GLY A 434 -0.84 -21.02 -48.85
C GLY A 434 -0.05 -19.83 -49.38
N ASP A 435 0.07 -19.76 -50.71
CA ASP A 435 0.78 -18.68 -51.38
C ASP A 435 -0.10 -17.47 -51.76
N SER A 436 -1.35 -17.40 -51.30
CA SER A 436 -2.28 -16.30 -51.58
C SER A 436 -1.77 -14.92 -51.11
N PRO A 437 -2.32 -13.80 -51.63
CA PRO A 437 -2.10 -12.50 -51.01
C PRO A 437 -2.66 -12.45 -49.58
N TRP A 438 -2.24 -11.43 -48.81
CA TRP A 438 -2.81 -11.17 -47.49
C TRP A 438 -4.21 -10.58 -47.60
N PHE A 439 -5.17 -11.18 -46.88
CA PHE A 439 -6.54 -10.72 -46.77
C PHE A 439 -6.71 -9.96 -45.45
N LYS A 440 -7.40 -8.81 -45.48
CA LYS A 440 -7.77 -8.12 -44.25
C LYS A 440 -8.94 -8.86 -43.59
N ILE A 441 -8.74 -9.32 -42.37
CA ILE A 441 -9.78 -9.94 -41.56
C ILE A 441 -10.54 -8.83 -40.83
N THR A 442 -11.85 -8.83 -40.95
CA THR A 442 -12.77 -7.86 -40.32
C THR A 442 -13.66 -8.50 -39.27
N GLY A 443 -13.97 -9.79 -39.39
CA GLY A 443 -14.71 -10.58 -38.42
C GLY A 443 -13.81 -11.02 -37.26
N TYR A 444 -13.48 -10.10 -36.35
CA TYR A 444 -12.78 -10.42 -35.11
C TYR A 444 -13.30 -9.58 -33.93
N THR A 445 -13.13 -10.08 -32.72
CA THR A 445 -13.31 -9.33 -31.48
C THR A 445 -12.01 -9.31 -30.67
N VAL A 446 -11.87 -8.34 -29.78
CA VAL A 446 -10.64 -8.13 -29.00
C VAL A 446 -10.99 -7.95 -27.54
N ASP A 447 -10.39 -8.76 -26.68
CA ASP A 447 -10.28 -8.49 -25.25
C ASP A 447 -8.92 -7.82 -25.00
N THR A 448 -8.92 -6.50 -24.88
CA THR A 448 -7.70 -5.72 -24.67
C THR A 448 -7.07 -5.96 -23.30
N SER A 449 -7.85 -6.39 -22.32
CA SER A 449 -7.37 -6.68 -20.97
C SER A 449 -6.54 -7.97 -20.93
N LYS A 450 -7.00 -8.99 -21.66
CA LYS A 450 -6.35 -10.30 -21.77
C LYS A 450 -5.39 -10.40 -22.95
N GLY A 451 -5.44 -9.44 -23.89
CA GLY A 451 -4.70 -9.50 -25.15
C GLY A 451 -5.20 -10.63 -26.05
N VAL A 452 -6.48 -10.97 -26.00
CA VAL A 452 -7.07 -12.06 -26.79
C VAL A 452 -7.77 -11.48 -28.01
N VAL A 453 -7.46 -12.03 -29.19
CA VAL A 453 -8.13 -11.70 -30.45
C VAL A 453 -8.88 -12.94 -30.92
N LYS A 454 -10.20 -12.84 -30.97
CA LYS A 454 -11.08 -13.93 -31.38
C LYS A 454 -11.50 -13.73 -32.83
N ILE A 455 -11.02 -14.59 -33.72
CA ILE A 455 -11.29 -14.53 -35.16
C ILE A 455 -12.49 -15.43 -35.50
N THR A 456 -13.43 -14.84 -36.24
CA THR A 456 -14.69 -15.46 -36.66
C THR A 456 -14.85 -15.52 -38.18
N GLU A 457 -13.97 -14.83 -38.93
CA GLU A 457 -14.01 -14.77 -40.38
C GLU A 457 -13.28 -15.97 -41.01
N TYR A 458 -13.99 -16.71 -41.86
CA TYR A 458 -13.42 -17.78 -42.66
C TYR A 458 -12.53 -17.24 -43.79
N PRO A 459 -11.52 -18.02 -44.23
CA PRO A 459 -10.82 -17.73 -45.47
C PRO A 459 -11.78 -17.60 -46.67
N PRO A 460 -11.39 -16.88 -47.73
CA PRO A 460 -12.22 -16.78 -48.94
C PRO A 460 -12.63 -18.16 -49.46
N SER A 461 -13.91 -18.28 -49.84
CA SER A 461 -14.53 -19.59 -50.15
C SER A 461 -13.83 -20.35 -51.29
N GLU A 462 -13.09 -19.66 -52.15
CA GLU A 462 -12.29 -20.24 -53.24
C GLU A 462 -11.17 -21.17 -52.78
N TYR A 463 -10.76 -21.08 -51.51
CA TYR A 463 -9.74 -21.96 -50.93
C TYR A 463 -10.31 -23.21 -50.26
N GLU A 464 -11.65 -23.34 -50.17
CA GLU A 464 -12.36 -24.52 -49.64
C GLU A 464 -11.83 -25.01 -48.28
N THR A 465 -11.35 -24.10 -47.43
CA THR A 465 -10.78 -24.37 -46.11
C THR A 465 -11.42 -23.51 -45.02
N THR A 466 -11.33 -23.98 -43.78
CA THR A 466 -11.75 -23.27 -42.57
C THR A 466 -10.56 -22.78 -41.74
N GLU A 467 -9.36 -22.92 -42.28
CA GLU A 467 -8.10 -22.64 -41.60
C GLU A 467 -7.30 -21.59 -42.36
N TRP A 468 -6.82 -20.59 -41.63
CA TRP A 468 -5.82 -19.65 -42.12
C TRP A 468 -4.43 -20.24 -41.86
N ASP A 469 -3.63 -20.46 -42.91
CA ASP A 469 -2.26 -20.97 -42.74
C ASP A 469 -1.37 -19.99 -41.97
N GLU A 470 -1.57 -18.68 -42.15
CA GLU A 470 -0.92 -17.64 -41.35
C GLU A 470 -1.88 -16.49 -41.03
N VAL A 471 -1.90 -16.04 -39.78
CA VAL A 471 -2.58 -14.83 -39.33
C VAL A 471 -1.57 -13.87 -38.73
N LYS A 472 -1.59 -12.60 -39.17
CA LYS A 472 -0.81 -11.50 -38.60
C LYS A 472 -1.69 -10.52 -37.89
N ILE A 473 -1.38 -10.23 -36.64
CA ILE A 473 -2.06 -9.24 -35.82
C ILE A 473 -1.10 -8.08 -35.59
N VAL A 474 -1.55 -6.88 -35.93
CA VAL A 474 -0.84 -5.63 -35.65
C VAL A 474 -1.59 -4.89 -34.57
N TYR A 475 -0.91 -4.62 -33.46
CA TYR A 475 -1.54 -4.09 -32.25
C TYR A 475 -0.65 -3.09 -31.52
N LYS A 476 -1.25 -2.28 -30.67
CA LYS A 476 -0.59 -1.23 -29.90
C LYS A 476 -0.46 -1.65 -28.44
N ILE A 477 0.69 -1.33 -27.86
CA ILE A 477 0.94 -1.43 -26.42
C ILE A 477 1.38 -0.07 -25.89
N PRO A 478 1.16 0.22 -24.59
CA PRO A 478 1.74 1.41 -23.97
C PRO A 478 3.27 1.34 -24.00
N ASP A 479 3.88 2.49 -24.18
CA ASP A 479 5.33 2.64 -24.20
C ASP A 479 5.84 3.10 -22.83
N ALA A 480 5.60 2.26 -21.83
CA ALA A 480 5.99 2.47 -20.45
C ALA A 480 7.51 2.41 -20.25
N ARG A 481 8.03 3.16 -19.27
CA ARG A 481 9.47 3.20 -18.97
C ARG A 481 9.80 3.09 -17.49
N TYR A 482 10.88 2.39 -17.19
CA TYR A 482 11.67 2.60 -15.99
C TYR A 482 12.90 3.43 -16.35
N GLU A 483 12.99 4.63 -15.79
CA GLU A 483 14.10 5.53 -16.04
C GLU A 483 15.41 4.96 -15.48
N TRP A 484 15.33 4.25 -14.36
CA TRP A 484 16.50 3.75 -13.65
C TRP A 484 16.40 2.29 -13.25
N ILE A 485 17.51 1.57 -13.42
CA ILE A 485 17.85 0.40 -12.60
C ILE A 485 19.09 0.76 -11.79
N VAL A 486 18.98 0.66 -10.46
CA VAL A 486 19.99 1.15 -9.52
C VAL A 486 20.54 -0.02 -8.71
N VAL A 487 21.86 -0.16 -8.72
CA VAL A 487 22.61 -1.06 -7.83
C VAL A 487 23.49 -0.23 -6.90
N GLY A 488 23.89 -0.80 -5.76
CA GLY A 488 24.84 -0.13 -4.88
C GLY A 488 26.21 0.08 -5.52
N ARG A 489 26.93 1.11 -5.07
CA ARG A 489 28.38 1.27 -5.27
C ARG A 489 29.12 0.09 -4.64
N ASP A 490 30.29 -0.27 -5.17
CA ASP A 490 31.15 -1.33 -4.65
C ASP A 490 31.40 -1.23 -3.14
N LEU A 491 31.18 -2.36 -2.45
CA LEU A 491 31.55 -2.57 -1.05
C LEU A 491 33.05 -2.38 -0.85
N LYS A 492 33.47 -1.54 0.11
CA LYS A 492 34.88 -1.39 0.48
C LYS A 492 35.18 -2.08 1.80
N LYS A 493 36.27 -2.84 1.80
CA LYS A 493 36.81 -3.50 2.99
C LYS A 493 38.22 -3.02 3.28
N ASN A 494 38.59 -3.01 4.55
CA ASN A 494 39.98 -2.86 4.96
C ASN A 494 40.78 -4.07 4.40
N PRO A 495 41.84 -3.86 3.60
CA PRO A 495 42.63 -4.95 3.02
C PRO A 495 43.33 -5.83 4.08
N GLU A 496 43.62 -5.27 5.25
CA GLU A 496 44.37 -5.94 6.33
C GLU A 496 43.43 -6.69 7.28
N THR A 497 42.31 -6.08 7.67
CA THR A 497 41.39 -6.65 8.68
C THR A 497 40.18 -7.35 8.05
N GLY A 498 39.86 -7.07 6.79
CA GLY A 498 38.65 -7.57 6.11
C GLY A 498 37.35 -6.91 6.56
N GLU A 499 37.41 -5.97 7.51
CA GLU A 499 36.24 -5.25 8.03
C GLU A 499 35.65 -4.34 6.95
N VAL A 500 34.32 -4.24 6.93
CA VAL A 500 33.63 -3.31 6.02
C VAL A 500 33.85 -1.88 6.51
N ILE A 501 34.39 -1.05 5.63
CA ILE A 501 34.69 0.37 5.91
C ILE A 501 33.78 1.34 5.15
N ASP A 502 33.08 0.84 4.14
CA ASP A 502 32.01 1.54 3.42
C ASP A 502 31.06 0.45 2.89
N LEU A 503 29.79 0.57 3.26
CA LEU A 503 28.73 -0.33 2.78
C LEU A 503 28.60 -0.24 1.26
N GLY A 504 28.08 -1.28 0.62
CA GLY A 504 27.96 -1.31 -0.83
C GLY A 504 27.53 -2.65 -1.41
N ALA A 505 27.29 -2.65 -2.72
CA ALA A 505 26.89 -3.82 -3.46
C ALA A 505 28.01 -4.85 -3.55
N ARG A 506 27.58 -6.10 -3.73
CA ARG A 506 28.43 -7.21 -4.12
C ARG A 506 28.14 -7.55 -5.59
N THR A 507 29.09 -8.22 -6.25
CA THR A 507 28.94 -8.64 -7.65
C THR A 507 27.63 -9.40 -7.96
N PRO A 508 27.08 -10.25 -7.06
CA PRO A 508 25.77 -10.87 -7.28
C PRO A 508 24.62 -9.88 -7.50
N ASP A 509 24.64 -8.70 -6.87
CA ASP A 509 23.58 -7.69 -7.01
C ASP A 509 23.54 -7.12 -8.45
N VAL A 510 24.71 -7.02 -9.08
CA VAL A 510 24.83 -6.58 -10.49
C VAL A 510 24.31 -7.66 -11.45
N LEU A 511 24.58 -8.94 -11.15
CA LEU A 511 24.02 -10.05 -11.92
C LEU A 511 22.49 -10.12 -11.79
N ALA A 512 21.98 -9.91 -10.56
CA ALA A 512 20.56 -9.82 -10.27
C ALA A 512 19.87 -8.71 -11.08
N ALA A 513 20.49 -7.52 -11.15
CA ALA A 513 20.00 -6.41 -11.98
C ALA A 513 19.90 -6.78 -13.46
N GLY A 514 20.80 -7.65 -13.95
CA GLY A 514 20.72 -8.21 -15.31
C GLY A 514 19.46 -9.06 -15.56
N TYR A 515 19.08 -9.93 -14.61
CA TYR A 515 17.83 -10.69 -14.70
C TYR A 515 16.61 -9.79 -14.69
N VAL A 516 16.56 -8.81 -13.78
CA VAL A 516 15.45 -7.86 -13.71
C VAL A 516 15.35 -7.04 -15.00
N ALA A 517 16.47 -6.53 -15.52
CA ALA A 517 16.48 -5.81 -16.79
C ALA A 517 15.97 -6.67 -17.96
N ALA A 518 16.39 -7.94 -18.04
CA ALA A 518 15.92 -8.87 -19.06
C ALA A 518 14.40 -9.11 -18.95
N ALA A 519 13.91 -9.34 -17.72
CA ALA A 519 12.50 -9.56 -17.43
C ALA A 519 11.66 -8.36 -17.88
N MET A 520 12.02 -7.16 -17.41
CA MET A 520 11.29 -5.93 -17.70
C MET A 520 11.29 -5.59 -19.19
N LYS A 521 12.41 -5.81 -19.89
CA LYS A 521 12.50 -5.64 -21.34
C LYS A 521 11.60 -6.63 -22.09
N ASN A 522 11.54 -7.89 -21.63
CA ASN A 522 10.64 -8.89 -22.19
C ASN A 522 9.15 -8.56 -21.91
N LYS A 523 8.85 -7.80 -20.85
CA LYS A 523 7.53 -7.19 -20.60
C LYS A 523 7.31 -5.87 -21.36
N ASN A 524 8.21 -5.49 -22.27
CA ASN A 524 8.19 -4.24 -23.04
C ASN A 524 8.27 -2.94 -22.22
N PHE A 525 8.77 -2.99 -21.00
CA PHE A 525 9.23 -1.75 -20.40
C PHE A 525 10.47 -1.27 -21.15
N GLU A 526 10.46 0.00 -21.54
CA GLU A 526 11.69 0.68 -21.89
C GLU A 526 12.54 0.84 -20.62
N LEU A 527 13.85 0.61 -20.76
CA LEU A 527 14.83 0.84 -19.70
C LEU A 527 15.79 1.91 -20.19
N TRP A 528 15.97 2.99 -19.43
CA TRP A 528 16.78 4.12 -19.89
C TRP A 528 18.21 4.06 -19.37
N TYR A 529 18.41 4.17 -18.05
CA TYR A 529 19.73 4.16 -17.42
C TYR A 529 19.86 3.01 -16.43
N MET A 530 21.05 2.43 -16.41
CA MET A 530 21.54 1.66 -15.27
C MET A 530 22.55 2.54 -14.55
N GLY A 531 22.37 2.73 -13.25
CA GLY A 531 23.17 3.64 -12.43
C GLY A 531 23.55 3.04 -11.09
N LEU A 532 24.43 3.76 -10.39
CA LEU A 532 24.78 3.45 -9.00
C LEU A 532 23.85 4.20 -8.04
N ASP A 533 23.79 3.75 -6.79
CA ASP A 533 23.15 4.52 -5.73
C ASP A 533 23.94 5.82 -5.47
N ARG A 534 25.24 5.70 -5.26
CA ARG A 534 26.16 6.77 -4.88
C ARG A 534 27.28 6.92 -5.91
N ASN A 535 27.96 8.07 -5.84
CA ASN A 535 29.00 8.40 -6.79
C ASN A 535 30.20 7.43 -6.77
N GLU A 536 30.66 7.03 -7.95
CA GLU A 536 31.94 6.37 -8.18
C GLU A 536 33.04 7.45 -8.29
N THR A 537 33.97 7.45 -7.35
CA THR A 537 34.93 8.57 -7.19
C THR A 537 36.19 8.48 -8.05
N ALA A 538 36.51 7.34 -8.67
CA ALA A 538 37.72 7.22 -9.48
C ALA A 538 37.64 8.10 -10.72
N TYR A 539 36.46 8.17 -11.36
CA TYR A 539 36.27 8.99 -12.56
C TYR A 539 35.02 9.88 -12.53
N ASP A 540 34.03 9.64 -11.65
CA ASP A 540 32.81 10.45 -11.52
C ASP A 540 32.09 10.65 -12.86
N LYS A 541 31.92 9.53 -13.59
CA LYS A 541 31.22 9.50 -14.89
C LYS A 541 30.06 8.52 -14.93
N VAL A 542 29.95 7.63 -13.96
CA VAL A 542 28.82 6.71 -13.85
C VAL A 542 27.65 7.46 -13.22
N PRO A 543 26.45 7.45 -13.83
CA PRO A 543 25.27 8.07 -13.24
C PRO A 543 24.94 7.49 -11.86
N TYR A 544 24.52 8.35 -10.94
CA TYR A 544 24.06 7.94 -9.62
C TYR A 544 22.84 8.72 -9.14
N VAL A 545 22.07 8.12 -8.23
CA VAL A 545 20.74 8.64 -7.87
C VAL A 545 20.65 9.33 -6.52
N MET A 546 21.55 9.02 -5.58
CA MET A 546 21.44 9.52 -4.20
C MET A 546 22.07 10.90 -4.03
N SER A 547 21.39 11.74 -3.25
CA SER A 547 21.85 13.08 -2.91
C SER A 547 22.89 13.00 -1.80
N LYS A 548 23.94 13.80 -1.94
CA LYS A 548 24.95 13.96 -0.92
C LYS A 548 24.44 14.97 0.10
N LEU A 549 24.28 14.55 1.36
CA LEU A 549 23.65 15.35 2.42
C LEU A 549 24.67 15.98 3.38
N VAL A 550 25.92 15.50 3.34
CA VAL A 550 27.05 16.08 4.07
C VAL A 550 28.15 16.48 3.08
N ALA A 551 28.71 17.68 3.24
CA ALA A 551 29.57 18.32 2.23
C ALA A 551 30.79 17.46 1.81
N ASP A 552 31.46 16.84 2.78
CA ASP A 552 32.75 16.18 2.57
C ASP A 552 32.65 14.65 2.61
N GLY A 553 33.47 13.96 1.81
CA GLY A 553 33.57 12.49 1.80
C GLY A 553 32.70 11.80 0.74
N ASP A 554 32.81 10.49 0.62
CA ASP A 554 32.10 9.68 -0.37
C ASP A 554 31.56 8.36 0.23
N LYS A 555 31.60 8.26 1.56
CA LYS A 555 31.11 7.10 2.31
C LYS A 555 29.61 7.12 2.43
N TRP A 556 29.04 5.99 2.84
CA TRP A 556 27.61 5.80 3.10
C TRP A 556 27.01 6.90 3.97
N GLU A 557 27.72 7.28 5.03
CA GLU A 557 27.26 8.24 6.02
C GLU A 557 27.14 9.67 5.44
N ASN A 558 27.79 9.96 4.31
CA ASN A 558 27.71 11.28 3.67
C ASN A 558 26.43 11.49 2.86
N TYR A 559 25.64 10.43 2.65
CA TYR A 559 24.40 10.44 1.86
C TYR A 559 23.15 10.24 2.74
N ILE A 560 23.32 10.26 4.06
CA ILE A 560 22.23 10.22 5.04
C ILE A 560 22.30 11.48 5.90
N ASP A 561 21.15 11.97 6.35
CA ASP A 561 21.08 13.10 7.28
C ASP A 561 21.33 12.65 8.75
N GLU A 562 21.30 13.60 9.68
CA GLU A 562 21.49 13.35 11.12
C GLU A 562 20.44 12.40 11.73
N LEU A 563 19.29 12.27 11.08
CA LEU A 563 18.25 11.32 11.44
C LEU A 563 18.43 9.99 10.69
N ALA A 564 19.56 9.74 10.02
CA ALA A 564 19.85 8.55 9.22
C ALA A 564 18.92 8.35 8.00
N ARG A 565 18.39 9.43 7.43
CA ARG A 565 17.51 9.40 6.25
C ARG A 565 18.30 9.71 4.97
N PRO A 566 18.28 8.82 3.97
CA PRO A 566 18.76 9.19 2.63
C PRO A 566 17.74 10.01 1.86
N ALA A 567 18.19 10.72 0.82
CA ALA A 567 17.33 11.40 -0.14
C ALA A 567 17.83 11.20 -1.57
N PHE A 568 16.91 11.15 -2.53
CA PHE A 568 17.26 11.16 -3.94
C PHE A 568 17.74 12.55 -4.38
N ARG A 569 18.56 12.58 -5.42
CA ARG A 569 18.78 13.80 -6.19
C ARG A 569 17.51 14.17 -6.94
N ASP A 570 17.47 15.40 -7.39
CA ASP A 570 16.42 15.88 -8.27
C ASP A 570 16.54 15.29 -9.67
N ASP A 571 17.74 15.34 -10.24
CA ASP A 571 18.05 14.92 -11.60
C ASP A 571 19.54 14.56 -11.76
N TRP A 572 19.83 13.88 -12.86
CA TRP A 572 21.18 13.65 -13.36
C TRP A 572 21.45 14.58 -14.55
N CYS A 573 22.48 15.42 -14.41
CA CYS A 573 22.96 16.31 -15.46
C CYS A 573 21.86 17.22 -16.06
N THR A 574 20.91 17.72 -15.26
CA THR A 574 19.80 18.61 -15.67
C THR A 574 18.92 18.08 -16.81
N THR A 575 18.98 16.78 -17.08
CA THR A 575 18.36 16.18 -18.29
C THR A 575 17.63 14.88 -18.03
N ILE A 576 17.95 14.18 -16.95
CA ILE A 576 17.36 12.88 -16.62
C ILE A 576 16.74 12.99 -15.23
N PRO A 577 15.43 12.80 -15.08
CA PRO A 577 14.77 12.92 -13.77
C PRO A 577 15.23 11.79 -12.84
N ILE A 578 15.39 12.08 -11.55
CA ILE A 578 15.59 11.07 -10.51
C ILE A 578 14.43 11.12 -9.53
N SER A 579 14.28 12.23 -8.81
CA SER A 579 13.06 12.46 -8.03
C SER A 579 11.89 12.58 -8.99
N SER A 580 10.80 11.91 -8.68
CA SER A 580 9.62 11.68 -9.52
C SER A 580 9.80 10.64 -10.64
N ALA A 581 10.96 10.00 -10.77
CA ALA A 581 11.21 8.98 -11.80
C ALA A 581 10.68 7.59 -11.39
N ASN A 582 10.63 6.68 -12.35
CA ASN A 582 10.41 5.26 -12.07
C ASN A 582 11.76 4.56 -11.91
N ILE A 583 12.00 4.00 -10.72
CA ILE A 583 13.27 3.43 -10.30
C ILE A 583 13.06 1.96 -9.92
N ILE A 584 13.91 1.09 -10.45
CA ILE A 584 14.09 -0.27 -9.96
C ILE A 584 15.34 -0.27 -9.09
N THR A 585 15.27 -0.76 -7.87
CA THR A 585 16.44 -0.95 -7.01
C THR A 585 16.72 -2.44 -6.83
N VAL A 586 17.99 -2.82 -6.95
CA VAL A 586 18.44 -4.20 -6.75
C VAL A 586 19.56 -4.23 -5.72
N GLY A 587 19.45 -5.16 -4.77
CA GLY A 587 20.34 -5.27 -3.61
C GLY A 587 19.75 -4.62 -2.35
N GLY A 588 20.05 -5.21 -1.20
CA GLY A 588 19.39 -4.88 0.07
C GLY A 588 19.72 -3.49 0.63
N PRO A 589 19.01 -3.04 1.69
CA PRO A 589 19.21 -1.73 2.29
C PRO A 589 20.63 -1.45 2.79
N GLY A 590 21.39 -2.49 3.18
CA GLY A 590 22.80 -2.35 3.55
C GLY A 590 23.79 -2.39 2.38
N ALA A 591 23.31 -2.63 1.16
CA ALA A 591 24.12 -2.72 -0.06
C ALA A 591 23.81 -1.57 -1.03
N ASN A 592 22.57 -1.08 -1.05
CA ASN A 592 22.07 -0.08 -1.98
C ASN A 592 21.26 0.98 -1.22
N LEU A 593 21.74 2.22 -1.21
CA LEU A 593 21.12 3.31 -0.47
C LEU A 593 19.78 3.76 -1.07
N ALA A 594 19.55 3.51 -2.37
CA ALA A 594 18.23 3.71 -2.97
C ALA A 594 17.22 2.69 -2.41
N THR A 595 17.65 1.46 -2.12
CA THR A 595 16.81 0.47 -1.41
C THR A 595 16.57 0.90 0.05
N GLU A 596 17.57 1.43 0.76
CA GLU A 596 17.38 1.98 2.12
C GLU A 596 16.39 3.14 2.15
N TYR A 597 16.35 3.98 1.11
CA TYR A 597 15.33 5.02 1.00
C TYR A 597 13.90 4.45 1.03
N PHE A 598 13.66 3.36 0.30
CA PHE A 598 12.34 2.70 0.25
C PHE A 598 12.06 1.78 1.44
N ASN A 599 13.09 1.35 2.18
CA ASN A 599 12.97 0.32 3.22
C ASN A 599 11.86 0.63 4.25
N GLU A 600 11.82 1.82 4.84
CA GLU A 600 10.77 2.19 5.81
C GLU A 600 9.44 2.62 5.17
N PHE A 601 9.33 2.54 3.84
CA PHE A 601 8.09 2.82 3.12
C PHE A 601 7.39 1.55 2.65
N THR A 602 8.09 0.42 2.52
CA THR A 602 7.50 -0.87 2.11
C THR A 602 6.87 -1.62 3.29
N ASP A 603 5.91 -2.50 3.00
CA ASP A 603 5.19 -3.26 4.04
C ASP A 603 5.94 -4.53 4.50
N ALA A 604 6.93 -4.98 3.73
CA ALA A 604 7.98 -5.89 4.18
C ALA A 604 9.32 -5.16 4.13
N PHE A 605 10.07 -5.15 5.24
CA PHE A 605 11.28 -4.33 5.33
C PHE A 605 12.35 -4.89 6.28
N PHE A 606 13.58 -4.42 6.09
CA PHE A 606 14.72 -4.79 6.93
C PHE A 606 14.72 -4.02 8.25
N ILE A 607 14.83 -4.75 9.35
CA ILE A 607 14.97 -4.19 10.69
C ILE A 607 16.44 -3.98 11.02
N TRP A 608 16.87 -2.72 10.95
CA TRP A 608 18.18 -2.32 11.43
C TRP A 608 18.33 -2.61 12.94
N PRO A 609 19.37 -3.35 13.37
CA PRO A 609 19.57 -3.67 14.79
C PRO A 609 19.64 -2.46 15.73
N ALA A 610 20.07 -1.31 15.21
CA ALA A 610 20.17 -0.06 15.95
C ALA A 610 18.83 0.69 16.09
N ARG A 611 17.79 0.29 15.35
CA ARG A 611 16.48 0.95 15.29
C ARG A 611 15.36 0.10 15.91
N THR A 612 15.72 -0.94 16.65
CA THR A 612 14.75 -1.78 17.36
C THR A 612 15.24 -2.17 18.75
N PRO A 613 14.39 -2.05 19.79
CA PRO A 613 14.66 -2.65 21.08
C PRO A 613 14.28 -4.15 21.12
N ALA A 614 13.46 -4.63 20.19
CA ALA A 614 13.04 -6.03 20.08
C ALA A 614 14.18 -6.90 19.56
N ALA A 615 14.80 -7.68 20.46
CA ALA A 615 16.01 -8.46 20.17
C ALA A 615 15.78 -9.53 19.09
N ASP A 616 14.57 -10.08 19.03
CA ASP A 616 14.10 -11.09 18.09
C ASP A 616 13.87 -10.55 16.67
N LEU A 617 13.79 -9.23 16.48
CA LEU A 617 13.62 -8.62 15.15
C LEU A 617 14.93 -8.14 14.52
N LYS A 618 16.02 -8.06 15.29
CA LYS A 618 17.28 -7.46 14.82
C LYS A 618 17.86 -8.17 13.60
N GLY A 619 18.06 -7.42 12.51
CA GLY A 619 18.70 -7.92 11.30
C GLY A 619 17.83 -8.87 10.48
N LYS A 620 16.50 -8.77 10.64
CA LYS A 620 15.52 -9.62 9.97
C LYS A 620 14.66 -8.84 8.98
N ILE A 621 13.97 -9.56 8.09
CA ILE A 621 12.82 -9.02 7.35
C ILE A 621 11.62 -9.09 8.29
N PHE A 622 10.91 -7.98 8.49
CA PHE A 622 9.71 -7.92 9.33
C PHE A 622 8.52 -7.42 8.51
N VAL A 623 7.35 -8.02 8.77
CA VAL A 623 6.10 -7.74 8.07
C VAL A 623 4.99 -7.47 9.11
N PRO A 624 4.75 -6.20 9.46
CA PRO A 624 3.84 -5.85 10.56
C PRO A 624 2.34 -6.06 10.23
N THR A 625 2.01 -6.14 8.94
CA THR A 625 0.63 -6.29 8.45
C THR A 625 0.20 -7.74 8.29
N CYS A 626 1.13 -8.71 8.32
CA CYS A 626 0.78 -10.12 8.45
C CYS A 626 0.15 -10.39 9.82
N TRP A 627 -0.79 -11.33 9.88
CA TRP A 627 -1.41 -11.81 11.11
C TRP A 627 -0.40 -12.49 12.04
N SER A 628 0.50 -13.28 11.45
CA SER A 628 1.55 -14.00 12.19
C SER A 628 2.62 -13.07 12.79
N LYS A 629 2.84 -11.91 12.17
CA LYS A 629 3.89 -10.92 12.50
C LYS A 629 5.28 -11.55 12.59
N TYR A 630 5.53 -12.58 11.78
CA TYR A 630 6.82 -13.26 11.75
C TYR A 630 7.94 -12.34 11.25
N ALA A 631 9.16 -12.71 11.64
CA ALA A 631 10.38 -12.05 11.21
C ALA A 631 11.39 -13.08 10.72
N TYR A 632 11.81 -12.91 9.47
CA TYR A 632 12.57 -13.90 8.72
C TYR A 632 14.06 -13.59 8.72
N LYS A 633 14.87 -14.63 8.86
CA LYS A 633 16.33 -14.56 8.83
C LYS A 633 16.90 -15.78 8.15
N ASP A 634 18.05 -15.60 7.52
CA ASP A 634 18.76 -16.73 6.93
C ASP A 634 19.13 -17.78 7.99
N THR A 635 19.08 -19.04 7.57
CA THR A 635 19.54 -20.19 8.35
C THR A 635 20.84 -20.69 7.74
N ILE A 636 21.90 -20.64 8.55
CA ILE A 636 23.24 -21.12 8.19
C ILE A 636 23.57 -22.32 9.07
N GLU A 637 23.86 -23.45 8.46
CA GLU A 637 24.23 -24.70 9.13
C GLU A 637 25.59 -25.16 8.62
N ASP A 638 26.51 -25.47 9.52
CA ASP A 638 27.89 -25.87 9.19
C ASP A 638 28.63 -24.91 8.23
N GLY A 639 28.26 -23.62 8.26
CA GLY A 639 28.82 -22.58 7.39
C GLY A 639 28.20 -22.49 5.99
N GLU A 640 27.19 -23.30 5.71
CA GLU A 640 26.43 -23.28 4.45
C GLU A 640 25.07 -22.60 4.65
N LEU A 641 24.69 -21.75 3.70
CA LEU A 641 23.35 -21.16 3.65
C LEU A 641 22.34 -22.25 3.28
N ARG A 642 21.41 -22.58 4.19
CA ARG A 642 20.36 -23.59 4.01
C ARG A 642 19.02 -23.00 3.64
N VAL A 643 18.66 -21.90 4.28
CA VAL A 643 17.44 -21.14 4.00
C VAL A 643 17.81 -19.68 3.91
N GLY A 644 17.39 -19.01 2.84
CA GLY A 644 17.55 -17.58 2.64
C GLY A 644 16.22 -16.88 2.42
N TYR A 645 16.18 -15.56 2.62
CA TYR A 645 14.96 -14.78 2.42
C TYR A 645 15.18 -13.55 1.55
N ALA A 646 14.14 -13.22 0.78
CA ALA A 646 14.13 -12.05 -0.10
C ALA A 646 12.76 -11.38 -0.17
N ILE A 647 12.75 -10.12 -0.63
CA ILE A 647 11.52 -9.38 -0.89
C ILE A 647 11.47 -8.84 -2.31
N ILE A 648 10.25 -8.74 -2.83
CA ILE A 648 9.88 -7.97 -4.01
C ILE A 648 8.78 -7.01 -3.56
N ALA A 649 9.05 -5.71 -3.57
CA ALA A 649 8.14 -4.71 -3.05
C ALA A 649 8.03 -3.49 -3.97
N THR A 650 6.98 -2.70 -3.78
CA THR A 650 6.83 -1.44 -4.48
C THR A 650 6.26 -0.35 -3.58
N TYR A 651 6.54 0.88 -3.96
CA TYR A 651 6.03 2.06 -3.31
C TYR A 651 6.05 3.24 -4.28
N LYS A 652 5.10 4.17 -4.14
CA LYS A 652 5.14 5.45 -4.82
C LYS A 652 5.22 6.57 -3.80
N ASP A 653 6.34 7.27 -3.79
CA ASP A 653 6.52 8.42 -2.92
C ASP A 653 5.69 9.63 -3.38
N LEU A 654 5.52 10.54 -2.45
CA LEU A 654 4.79 11.80 -2.54
C LEU A 654 5.31 12.74 -3.62
N ASN A 655 6.62 12.72 -3.87
CA ASN A 655 7.23 13.44 -4.98
C ASN A 655 6.99 12.77 -6.35
N GLY A 656 6.26 11.65 -6.39
CA GLY A 656 5.93 10.88 -7.58
C GLY A 656 6.92 9.78 -7.93
N THR A 657 8.00 9.60 -7.16
CA THR A 657 9.01 8.56 -7.42
C THR A 657 8.41 7.19 -7.20
N VAL A 658 8.50 6.30 -8.19
CA VAL A 658 8.05 4.92 -8.06
C VAL A 658 9.26 4.03 -7.82
N GLY A 659 9.24 3.23 -6.77
CA GLY A 659 10.20 2.17 -6.49
C GLY A 659 9.64 0.79 -6.83
N LEU A 660 10.37 0.00 -7.61
CA LEU A 660 10.28 -1.47 -7.61
C LEU A 660 11.55 -1.99 -6.95
N VAL A 661 11.43 -2.60 -5.78
CA VAL A 661 12.53 -2.93 -4.89
C VAL A 661 12.68 -4.45 -4.85
N ILE A 662 13.85 -4.97 -5.23
CA ILE A 662 14.12 -6.41 -5.26
C ILE A 662 15.44 -6.69 -4.53
N TRP A 663 15.38 -7.40 -3.42
CA TRP A 663 16.58 -7.75 -2.65
C TRP A 663 16.37 -8.93 -1.72
N GLY A 664 17.47 -9.58 -1.33
CA GLY A 664 17.48 -10.55 -0.24
C GLY A 664 18.54 -10.27 0.81
N LEU A 665 18.45 -10.97 1.94
CA LEU A 665 19.32 -10.75 3.11
C LEU A 665 20.80 -10.93 2.74
N THR A 666 21.09 -11.81 1.79
CA THR A 666 22.39 -11.90 1.13
C THR A 666 22.35 -11.55 -0.37
N GLY A 667 23.53 -11.39 -0.96
CA GLY A 667 23.68 -11.26 -2.41
C GLY A 667 23.28 -12.54 -3.15
N THR A 668 23.37 -13.71 -2.50
CA THR A 668 22.90 -14.99 -3.05
C THR A 668 21.38 -15.00 -3.14
N ASP A 669 20.70 -14.55 -2.08
CA ASP A 669 19.24 -14.45 -2.05
C ASP A 669 18.75 -13.43 -3.07
N THR A 670 19.42 -12.28 -3.16
CA THR A 670 19.13 -11.23 -4.16
C THR A 670 19.22 -11.78 -5.60
N TYR A 671 20.25 -12.57 -5.89
CA TYR A 671 20.42 -13.22 -7.20
C TYR A 671 19.26 -14.18 -7.52
N TRP A 672 18.92 -15.06 -6.58
CA TRP A 672 17.88 -16.07 -6.81
C TRP A 672 16.48 -15.46 -6.82
N ALA A 673 16.21 -14.42 -6.03
CA ALA A 673 14.98 -13.65 -6.09
C ALA A 673 14.81 -12.94 -7.44
N ALA A 674 15.88 -12.37 -8.00
CA ALA A 674 15.84 -11.74 -9.32
C ALA A 674 15.63 -12.76 -10.45
N LYS A 675 16.25 -13.94 -10.36
CA LYS A 675 16.01 -15.06 -11.28
C LYS A 675 14.58 -15.56 -11.19
N TRP A 676 14.06 -15.72 -9.97
CA TRP A 676 12.66 -16.07 -9.71
C TRP A 676 11.73 -15.04 -10.34
N PHE A 677 11.92 -13.75 -10.03
CA PHE A 677 11.14 -12.66 -10.59
C PHE A 677 11.11 -12.69 -12.12
N HIS A 678 12.26 -12.95 -12.76
CA HIS A 678 12.35 -13.07 -14.21
C HIS A 678 11.42 -14.15 -14.78
N ASP A 679 11.39 -15.35 -14.20
CA ASP A 679 10.60 -16.46 -14.74
C ASP A 679 9.10 -16.26 -14.46
N HIS A 680 8.75 -15.79 -13.27
CA HIS A 680 7.36 -15.61 -12.84
C HIS A 680 6.67 -14.43 -13.51
N ILE A 681 7.34 -13.28 -13.70
CA ILE A 681 6.72 -12.16 -14.42
C ILE A 681 6.49 -12.48 -15.91
N LEU A 682 7.25 -13.42 -16.46
CA LEU A 682 7.08 -13.89 -17.83
C LEU A 682 6.04 -14.99 -17.96
N GLY A 683 5.47 -15.46 -16.85
CA GLY A 683 4.56 -16.61 -16.82
C GLY A 683 5.22 -17.91 -17.30
N ILE A 684 6.55 -18.01 -17.18
CA ILE A 684 7.30 -19.23 -17.49
C ILE A 684 7.06 -20.26 -16.37
N GLU A 685 7.00 -19.79 -15.13
CA GLU A 685 6.73 -20.57 -13.93
C GLU A 685 5.53 -19.98 -13.19
N CYS A 686 4.75 -20.84 -12.50
CA CYS A 686 3.65 -20.40 -11.65
C CYS A 686 4.17 -20.05 -10.25
N PRO A 687 3.72 -18.95 -9.63
CA PRO A 687 2.62 -18.07 -10.07
C PRO A 687 3.04 -17.04 -11.14
N ASP A 688 2.11 -16.67 -12.04
CA ASP A 688 2.30 -15.52 -12.93
C ASP A 688 1.97 -14.23 -12.17
N ILE A 689 3.02 -13.56 -11.66
CA ILE A 689 2.87 -12.36 -10.83
C ILE A 689 2.32 -11.14 -11.58
N GLN A 690 2.02 -11.23 -12.88
CA GLN A 690 1.24 -10.19 -13.56
C GLN A 690 -0.23 -10.18 -13.18
N ASN A 691 -0.75 -11.34 -12.77
CA ASN A 691 -2.14 -11.51 -12.37
C ASN A 691 -2.31 -11.26 -10.86
N ILE A 692 -1.28 -10.72 -10.21
CA ILE A 692 -1.31 -10.34 -8.81
C ILE A 692 -2.47 -9.37 -8.54
N LYS A 693 -3.13 -9.59 -7.41
CA LYS A 693 -4.29 -8.83 -7.01
C LYS A 693 -3.92 -7.37 -6.68
N PRO A 694 -4.79 -6.39 -6.98
CA PRO A 694 -4.64 -5.03 -6.46
C PRO A 694 -4.53 -5.00 -4.94
N GLY A 695 -3.72 -4.08 -4.40
CA GLY A 695 -3.48 -3.94 -2.96
C GLY A 695 -2.23 -4.65 -2.42
N ILE A 696 -1.65 -5.62 -3.16
CA ILE A 696 -0.40 -6.27 -2.75
C ILE A 696 0.79 -5.34 -3.06
N THR A 697 1.45 -4.87 -2.02
CA THR A 697 2.61 -3.95 -2.08
C THR A 697 3.94 -4.66 -1.91
N ALA A 698 3.97 -5.83 -1.26
CA ALA A 698 5.18 -6.63 -1.06
C ALA A 698 4.91 -8.14 -1.09
N ILE A 699 5.95 -8.88 -1.47
CA ILE A 699 6.03 -10.34 -1.45
C ILE A 699 7.30 -10.73 -0.70
N VAL A 700 7.21 -11.72 0.20
CA VAL A 700 8.38 -12.34 0.84
C VAL A 700 8.60 -13.74 0.27
N LEU A 701 9.84 -14.00 -0.13
CA LEU A 701 10.30 -15.29 -0.66
C LEU A 701 11.14 -16.01 0.39
N GLU A 702 10.87 -17.30 0.59
CA GLU A 702 11.76 -18.24 1.25
C GLU A 702 12.51 -19.06 0.18
N ILE A 703 13.82 -19.19 0.33
CA ILE A 703 14.69 -19.87 -0.63
C ILE A 703 15.40 -21.01 0.08
N THR A 704 15.07 -22.25 -0.28
CA THR A 704 15.72 -23.43 0.29
C THR A 704 16.90 -23.86 -0.59
N TYR A 705 18.08 -24.00 0.01
CA TYR A 705 19.33 -24.31 -0.66
C TYR A 705 19.81 -25.74 -0.35
N ASP A 706 20.11 -26.50 -1.41
CA ASP A 706 20.87 -27.74 -1.34
C ASP A 706 21.85 -27.84 -2.53
N GLY A 707 23.14 -27.95 -2.21
CA GLY A 707 24.20 -27.94 -3.22
C GLY A 707 24.35 -26.59 -3.94
N CYS A 708 24.40 -26.61 -5.27
CA CYS A 708 24.81 -25.44 -6.08
C CYS A 708 23.67 -24.52 -6.52
N LYS A 709 22.40 -24.87 -6.26
CA LYS A 709 21.21 -24.09 -6.62
C LYS A 709 20.09 -24.29 -5.58
N PRO A 710 19.09 -23.40 -5.51
CA PRO A 710 17.91 -23.63 -4.71
C PRO A 710 17.18 -24.91 -5.13
N VAL A 711 16.63 -25.61 -4.15
CA VAL A 711 15.70 -26.73 -4.35
C VAL A 711 14.25 -26.25 -4.41
N SER A 712 13.92 -25.18 -3.69
CA SER A 712 12.63 -24.48 -3.78
C SER A 712 12.81 -22.98 -3.58
N ILE A 713 11.88 -22.22 -4.17
CA ILE A 713 11.69 -20.79 -3.88
C ILE A 713 10.18 -20.61 -3.73
N ASP A 714 9.75 -20.42 -2.49
CA ASP A 714 8.34 -20.40 -2.12
C ASP A 714 7.96 -18.98 -1.70
N ILE A 715 6.77 -18.54 -2.11
CA ILE A 715 6.21 -17.30 -1.59
C ILE A 715 5.58 -17.63 -0.25
N ILE A 716 6.07 -16.99 0.80
CA ILE A 716 5.55 -17.21 2.15
C ILE A 716 4.59 -16.10 2.58
N GLU A 717 4.70 -14.89 2.02
CA GLU A 717 3.82 -13.76 2.38
C GLU A 717 3.40 -12.96 1.15
N TRP A 718 2.10 -12.63 1.05
CA TRP A 718 1.56 -11.64 0.11
C TRP A 718 0.88 -10.50 0.87
N VAL A 719 1.50 -9.33 0.81
CA VAL A 719 1.28 -8.31 1.84
C VAL A 719 0.74 -7.03 1.22
N GLY A 720 -0.28 -6.45 1.84
CA GLY A 720 -0.76 -5.09 1.61
C GLY A 720 -0.45 -4.15 2.78
N THR A 721 -0.96 -2.92 2.69
CA THR A 721 -0.74 -1.85 3.69
C THR A 721 -1.45 -2.10 5.03
N ILE A 722 -2.53 -2.89 5.03
CA ILE A 722 -3.38 -3.11 6.22
C ILE A 722 -3.64 -4.58 6.54
N SER A 723 -3.48 -5.48 5.57
CA SER A 723 -3.71 -6.92 5.72
C SER A 723 -2.85 -7.71 4.72
N GLU A 724 -2.98 -9.03 4.75
CA GLU A 724 -2.36 -9.99 3.85
C GLU A 724 -3.40 -10.85 3.14
N THR A 725 -2.98 -11.58 2.11
CA THR A 725 -3.85 -12.48 1.33
C THR A 725 -3.04 -13.67 0.80
N THR A 726 -3.65 -14.57 0.03
CA THR A 726 -2.95 -15.70 -0.63
C THR A 726 -3.00 -15.59 -2.15
N TRP A 727 -2.48 -16.61 -2.84
CA TRP A 727 -2.56 -16.80 -4.28
C TRP A 727 -3.05 -18.22 -4.58
N PRO A 728 -3.90 -18.49 -5.59
CA PRO A 728 -4.37 -17.64 -6.70
C PRO A 728 -5.79 -17.05 -6.56
N ALA A 729 -6.08 -16.02 -7.38
CA ALA A 729 -7.31 -15.19 -7.47
C ALA A 729 -8.70 -15.86 -7.40
N SER A 730 -8.83 -17.18 -7.57
CA SER A 730 -10.13 -17.87 -7.45
C SER A 730 -10.48 -18.27 -6.02
N ASP A 731 -9.48 -18.41 -5.15
CA ASP A 731 -9.60 -18.96 -3.80
C ASP A 731 -8.67 -18.18 -2.84
N GLN A 732 -8.52 -16.86 -3.06
CA GLN A 732 -7.65 -16.00 -2.24
C GLN A 732 -8.31 -15.71 -0.92
N GLU A 733 -8.04 -16.54 0.08
CA GLU A 733 -8.38 -16.24 1.47
C GLU A 733 -7.10 -15.81 2.21
N PRO A 734 -7.18 -14.99 3.27
CA PRO A 734 -6.01 -14.68 4.09
C PRO A 734 -5.36 -15.97 4.64
N PRO A 735 -4.02 -16.11 4.54
CA PRO A 735 -3.34 -17.32 5.02
C PRO A 735 -3.39 -17.36 6.54
N HIS A 736 -3.86 -18.46 7.13
CA HIS A 736 -3.74 -18.70 8.57
C HIS A 736 -2.79 -19.85 8.88
N PRO A 737 -1.50 -19.58 9.15
CA PRO A 737 -0.77 -20.25 10.21
C PRO A 737 -0.99 -19.45 11.50
N ASP A 738 -1.65 -20.06 12.48
CA ASP A 738 -1.77 -19.53 13.84
C ASP A 738 -0.38 -19.09 14.37
N PRO A 739 -0.19 -17.84 14.86
CA PRO A 739 1.05 -17.45 15.53
C PRO A 739 1.25 -18.10 16.90
#